data_AF-A0A419KVL0-F1
#
_entry.id   AF-A0A419KVL0-F1
#
_cell.length_a   1.000
_cell.length_b   1.000
_cell.length_c   1.000
_cell.angle_alpha   90.00
_cell.angle_beta   90.00
_cell.angle_gamma   90.00
#
_symmetry.space_group_name_H-M   'P 1'
#
loop_
_entity.id
_entity.type
_entity.pdbx_description
1 polymer ?
#
loop_
_entity_poly.entity_id
_entity_poly.type
_entity_poly.pdbx_seq_one_letter_code
_entity_poly.pdbx_strand_id
1 'polypeptide(L)'
;MLRSLSQIFSQGFLLRDTNGDGLTDYLEARIIVAEDAPVEDLVGASNIAARLGFETMSLDLPLLLRDSEVSDLREVPNPILVGRKNRFAAALMEEGPILEGCRPGEGVIQLYASPSDGFSAVVVTGGDDEGTRMAANYMAARMPHLWTLDGPSLGDVEREVIDFLSKRGISVDSCHAVGILLEGSKTEVSRLSLSLTLKNDEDLLSAEEDLLHLASAHSHGKMRDMLSYPSVSRLHLRLISQNLRREVEVPRAEEGRLERVCLREGRVTPRRLSLSKLYTTEGLLGAPSGGLIPDRLNTVIIVGRGAAGAIDIAARLGLESTGVCLPVAKTDSEVEEPVNPVLVGESSWVKLLVEEGKLRIGELGPGEGFVQVVPKAFGGSDALVLLGGDEEGLEAACRYLSERLPYLWEHRKGEVELSEVEEDVRRFLSLRSGAGQAAAALYRLERILGGLEGELEEVSVQVFVEGVKPSLKTLLEELLHERVKEGGLSVTVGDLGRDGGIPVIDETVELPWEVDDLQDRLRAELFPRVKEGSSVEVEVRVSEPPEVREQLREEILEELVRRGCRRENVRVTVLSAYKQGYSWLHDVVLPALRDKAVDTIRITFAPIRKGEIRWQNISSPIRWLQELYPIDEVLARELGIPVENITFERSSQATPIYRVKARDREGRVIYAGEFNPKFVVQPLLKRFPDYEKVRVTTGWVRAEVDGEVVLDERIVTDPERFWDYYQGEVLERVFENVMDLYEGAPTPEKAPYFHSLEVEVWMSEPDYPLGVDQEQISSLEALHEDIYFETLTFFDVLGLFYSGQRLTYPGRIIPRIHPSRPGRGPTVRVRYLAKAASNPKILVRWRTKKGEEGEIKEDLLPTEVRDPR
;
A
#
# COMPACT_ATOMS: atom_id res chain seq x y z
N MET A 1 7.93 31.36 -19.00
CA MET A 1 6.98 32.19 -19.77
C MET A 1 6.42 31.36 -20.91
N LEU A 2 5.10 31.26 -21.02
CA LEU A 2 4.42 30.58 -22.12
C LEU A 2 4.51 31.44 -23.39
N ARG A 3 5.00 30.85 -24.49
CA ARG A 3 5.16 31.55 -25.78
C ARG A 3 4.25 31.03 -26.88
N SER A 4 3.69 29.83 -26.69
CA SER A 4 2.71 29.24 -27.60
C SER A 4 1.62 28.50 -26.83
N LEU A 5 0.39 28.55 -27.35
CA LEU A 5 -0.73 27.73 -26.93
C LEU A 5 -0.47 26.22 -27.14
N SER A 6 0.47 25.84 -28.02
CA SER A 6 0.86 24.43 -28.21
C SER A 6 1.50 23.80 -26.96
N GLN A 7 1.99 24.64 -26.03
CA GLN A 7 2.73 24.23 -24.85
C GLN A 7 1.93 24.31 -23.55
N ILE A 8 0.65 24.70 -23.61
CA ILE A 8 -0.13 25.06 -22.41
C ILE A 8 -0.29 23.89 -21.42
N PHE A 9 -0.38 22.66 -21.92
CA PHE A 9 -0.44 21.42 -21.11
C PHE A 9 0.86 20.60 -21.21
N SER A 10 1.97 21.22 -21.60
CA SER A 10 3.28 20.57 -21.62
C SER A 10 4.06 20.89 -20.34
N GLN A 11 4.83 19.91 -19.85
CA GLN A 11 5.78 20.13 -18.75
C GLN A 11 6.79 21.23 -19.12
N GLY A 12 7.04 22.14 -18.18
CA GLY A 12 8.00 23.25 -18.26
C GLY A 12 7.39 24.65 -18.09
N PHE A 13 6.07 24.82 -18.24
CA PHE A 13 5.39 26.11 -18.12
C PHE A 13 4.45 26.14 -16.92
N LEU A 14 3.16 25.86 -17.15
CA LEU A 14 2.16 25.74 -16.08
C LEU A 14 2.46 24.50 -15.23
N LEU A 15 2.87 23.42 -15.88
CA LEU A 15 3.16 22.13 -15.28
C LEU A 15 4.66 22.04 -15.01
N ARG A 16 5.08 21.93 -13.75
CA ARG A 16 6.49 21.84 -13.36
C ARG A 16 6.78 20.50 -12.69
N ASP A 17 7.96 20.00 -13.00
CA ASP A 17 8.63 18.92 -12.28
C ASP A 17 9.69 19.58 -11.41
N THR A 18 9.41 19.67 -10.11
CA THR A 18 10.24 20.36 -9.14
C THR A 18 11.28 19.44 -8.50
N ASN A 19 11.12 18.12 -8.65
CA ASN A 19 12.00 17.11 -8.04
C ASN A 19 12.93 16.41 -9.06
N GLY A 20 12.67 16.54 -10.37
CA GLY A 20 13.47 16.02 -11.47
C GLY A 20 13.23 14.55 -11.84
N ASP A 21 12.11 13.95 -11.42
CA ASP A 21 11.77 12.54 -11.69
C ASP A 21 11.04 12.33 -13.03
N GLY A 22 10.72 13.40 -13.76
CA GLY A 22 10.01 13.38 -15.02
C GLY A 22 8.48 13.38 -14.91
N LEU A 23 7.93 13.49 -13.70
CA LEU A 23 6.50 13.67 -13.44
C LEU A 23 6.22 15.11 -13.03
N THR A 24 5.07 15.64 -13.46
CA THR A 24 4.64 16.97 -13.01
C THR A 24 4.12 16.87 -11.57
N ASP A 25 4.75 17.60 -10.66
CA ASP A 25 4.43 17.65 -9.23
C ASP A 25 4.09 19.07 -8.73
N TYR A 26 3.95 20.03 -9.64
CA TYR A 26 3.54 21.39 -9.30
C TYR A 26 2.80 22.08 -10.45
N LEU A 27 1.65 22.69 -10.15
CA LEU A 27 0.90 23.53 -11.08
C LEU A 27 1.07 25.02 -10.74
N GLU A 28 1.81 25.73 -11.58
CA GLU A 28 2.05 27.17 -11.48
C GLU A 28 1.05 27.97 -12.34
N ALA A 29 -0.25 27.86 -12.03
CA ALA A 29 -1.31 28.59 -12.74
C ALA A 29 -2.45 29.00 -11.79
N ARG A 30 -3.19 30.04 -12.16
CA ARG A 30 -4.46 30.45 -11.53
C ARG A 30 -5.52 30.76 -12.58
N ILE A 31 -6.77 30.40 -12.29
CA ILE A 31 -7.93 30.70 -13.13
C ILE A 31 -8.65 31.89 -12.54
N ILE A 32 -8.77 32.97 -13.30
CA ILE A 32 -9.42 34.21 -12.86
C ILE A 32 -10.75 34.36 -13.58
N VAL A 33 -11.83 34.50 -12.81
CA VAL A 33 -13.19 34.80 -13.29
C VAL A 33 -13.67 36.14 -12.74
N ALA A 34 -14.71 36.71 -13.34
CA ALA A 34 -15.34 37.92 -12.79
C ALA A 34 -16.05 37.63 -11.47
N GLU A 35 -16.13 38.63 -10.57
CA GLU A 35 -16.92 38.55 -9.33
C GLU A 35 -18.37 38.08 -9.59
N ASP A 36 -19.01 38.58 -10.64
CA ASP A 36 -20.39 38.25 -11.04
C ASP A 36 -20.44 37.37 -12.31
N ALA A 37 -19.50 36.43 -12.41
CA ALA A 37 -19.36 35.54 -13.56
C ALA A 37 -20.68 34.78 -13.86
N PRO A 38 -21.12 34.75 -15.13
CA PRO A 38 -22.24 33.91 -15.54
C PRO A 38 -21.91 32.42 -15.39
N VAL A 39 -22.95 31.58 -15.30
CA VAL A 39 -22.80 30.12 -15.07
C VAL A 39 -21.95 29.47 -16.17
N GLU A 40 -22.09 29.94 -17.39
CA GLU A 40 -21.37 29.46 -18.57
C GLU A 40 -19.85 29.68 -18.45
N ASP A 41 -19.42 30.82 -17.89
CA ASP A 41 -18.01 31.11 -17.63
C ASP A 41 -17.47 30.18 -16.53
N LEU A 42 -18.26 29.94 -15.46
CA LEU A 42 -17.91 29.03 -14.37
C LEU A 42 -17.80 27.57 -14.85
N VAL A 43 -18.74 27.11 -15.69
CA VAL A 43 -18.70 25.78 -16.33
C VAL A 43 -17.43 25.63 -17.16
N GLY A 44 -17.12 26.62 -18.00
CA GLY A 44 -15.91 26.63 -18.80
C GLY A 44 -14.64 26.57 -17.97
N ALA A 45 -14.56 27.42 -16.94
CA ALA A 45 -13.44 27.49 -16.00
C ALA A 45 -13.26 26.15 -15.25
N SER A 46 -14.34 25.52 -14.78
CA SER A 46 -14.29 24.20 -14.15
C SER A 46 -13.74 23.12 -15.07
N ASN A 47 -14.09 23.14 -16.36
CA ASN A 47 -13.55 22.16 -17.31
C ASN A 47 -12.06 22.36 -17.57
N ILE A 48 -11.58 23.61 -17.65
CA ILE A 48 -10.14 23.91 -17.71
C ILE A 48 -9.45 23.42 -16.44
N ALA A 49 -10.04 23.67 -15.27
CA ALA A 49 -9.49 23.26 -13.98
C ALA A 49 -9.36 21.74 -13.86
N ALA A 50 -10.40 20.99 -14.27
CA ALA A 50 -10.33 19.53 -14.33
C ALA A 50 -9.23 19.02 -15.26
N ARG A 51 -9.02 19.67 -16.41
CA ARG A 51 -7.89 19.33 -17.29
C ARG A 51 -6.56 19.60 -16.60
N LEU A 52 -6.38 20.75 -15.95
CA LEU A 52 -5.14 21.08 -15.25
C LEU A 52 -4.85 20.13 -14.09
N GLY A 53 -5.86 19.77 -13.31
CA GLY A 53 -5.74 18.78 -12.24
C GLY A 53 -5.28 17.42 -12.78
N PHE A 54 -5.81 16.98 -13.92
CA PHE A 54 -5.43 15.72 -14.55
C PHE A 54 -3.96 15.66 -15.03
N GLU A 55 -3.36 16.80 -15.36
CA GLU A 55 -2.01 16.87 -15.91
C GLU A 55 -0.91 16.95 -14.84
N THR A 56 -1.27 16.90 -13.56
CA THR A 56 -0.34 17.01 -12.42
C THR A 56 -0.60 15.95 -11.37
N MET A 57 0.43 15.56 -10.63
CA MET A 57 0.33 14.64 -9.48
C MET A 57 0.17 15.38 -8.15
N SER A 58 0.19 16.72 -8.18
CA SER A 58 0.02 17.56 -6.99
C SER A 58 -0.58 18.92 -7.37
N LEU A 59 -1.37 19.49 -6.45
CA LEU A 59 -2.13 20.70 -6.68
C LEU A 59 -2.19 21.55 -5.42
N ASP A 60 -1.86 22.83 -5.55
CA ASP A 60 -2.11 23.84 -4.51
C ASP A 60 -3.46 24.51 -4.77
N LEU A 61 -4.48 24.08 -4.04
CA LEU A 61 -5.79 24.70 -4.04
C LEU A 61 -5.83 25.92 -3.09
N PRO A 62 -6.63 26.96 -3.41
CA PRO A 62 -7.50 27.08 -4.57
C PRO A 62 -6.77 27.50 -5.86
N LEU A 63 -7.26 27.03 -7.02
CA LEU A 63 -6.89 27.53 -8.35
C LEU A 63 -7.68 28.78 -8.75
N LEU A 64 -8.91 28.87 -8.24
CA LEU A 64 -9.81 30.00 -8.48
C LEU A 64 -9.27 31.29 -7.83
N LEU A 65 -9.38 32.39 -8.57
CA LEU A 65 -9.31 33.75 -8.07
C LEU A 65 -10.44 34.57 -8.70
N ARG A 66 -11.04 35.49 -7.94
CA ARG A 66 -11.93 36.51 -8.50
C ARG A 66 -11.10 37.68 -9.02
N ASP A 67 -11.53 38.29 -10.11
CA ASP A 67 -10.82 39.43 -10.69
C ASP A 67 -10.77 40.64 -9.74
N SER A 68 -11.73 40.75 -8.82
CA SER A 68 -11.81 41.71 -7.72
C SER A 68 -10.70 41.53 -6.67
N GLU A 69 -10.22 40.31 -6.46
CA GLU A 69 -9.18 39.94 -5.48
C GLU A 69 -7.76 40.21 -6.01
N VAL A 70 -7.60 40.27 -7.33
CA VAL A 70 -6.30 40.47 -7.98
C VAL A 70 -6.01 41.96 -8.16
N SER A 71 -5.03 42.51 -7.44
CA SER A 71 -4.61 43.91 -7.59
C SER A 71 -3.75 44.16 -8.84
N ASP A 72 -2.75 43.31 -9.06
CA ASP A 72 -1.87 43.34 -10.24
C ASP A 72 -1.81 41.96 -10.88
N LEU A 73 -2.24 41.89 -12.15
CA LEU A 73 -2.23 40.65 -12.92
C LEU A 73 -0.81 40.09 -13.11
N ARG A 74 0.22 40.95 -13.11
CA ARG A 74 1.62 40.52 -13.30
C ARG A 74 2.19 39.76 -12.11
N GLU A 75 1.58 39.87 -10.93
CA GLU A 75 1.98 39.11 -9.75
C GLU A 75 1.34 37.70 -9.72
N VAL A 76 0.32 37.47 -10.55
CA VAL A 76 -0.33 36.17 -10.65
C VAL A 76 0.50 35.23 -11.54
N PRO A 77 0.86 34.03 -11.06
CA PRO A 77 1.54 33.05 -11.89
C PRO A 77 0.65 32.57 -13.05
N ASN A 78 1.14 32.75 -14.28
CA ASN A 78 0.55 32.29 -15.54
C ASN A 78 -1.00 32.32 -15.54
N PRO A 79 -1.63 33.50 -15.47
CA PRO A 79 -3.06 33.63 -15.30
C PRO A 79 -3.84 33.15 -16.53
N ILE A 80 -4.90 32.39 -16.28
CA ILE A 80 -5.92 32.00 -17.26
C ILE A 80 -7.18 32.81 -16.96
N LEU A 81 -7.46 33.79 -17.81
CA LEU A 81 -8.58 34.70 -17.68
C LEU A 81 -9.78 34.14 -18.42
N VAL A 82 -10.89 33.90 -17.72
CA VAL A 82 -12.10 33.34 -18.31
C VAL A 82 -13.24 34.35 -18.17
N GLY A 83 -13.96 34.57 -19.28
CA GLY A 83 -15.18 35.38 -19.29
C GLY A 83 -15.02 36.78 -19.86
N ARG A 84 -16.09 37.26 -20.50
CA ARG A 84 -16.13 38.62 -21.07
C ARG A 84 -16.27 39.73 -20.02
N LYS A 85 -16.81 39.39 -18.84
CA LYS A 85 -16.93 40.33 -17.71
C LYS A 85 -15.63 40.50 -16.93
N ASN A 86 -14.66 39.61 -17.14
CA ASN A 86 -13.38 39.69 -16.46
C ASN A 86 -12.64 40.96 -16.90
N ARG A 87 -12.36 41.85 -15.95
CA ARG A 87 -11.77 43.18 -16.24
C ARG A 87 -10.41 43.11 -16.92
N PHE A 88 -9.61 42.08 -16.61
CA PHE A 88 -8.30 41.88 -17.20
C PHE A 88 -8.40 41.29 -18.61
N ALA A 89 -9.34 40.37 -18.84
CA ALA A 89 -9.61 39.83 -20.16
C ALA A 89 -10.03 40.94 -21.12
N ALA A 90 -10.94 41.82 -20.69
CA ALA A 90 -11.38 42.97 -21.48
C ALA A 90 -10.21 43.90 -21.85
N ALA A 91 -9.35 44.25 -20.87
CA ALA A 91 -8.19 45.12 -21.12
C ALA A 91 -7.17 44.50 -22.08
N LEU A 92 -6.82 43.22 -21.91
CA LEU A 92 -5.86 42.55 -22.78
C LEU A 92 -6.41 42.30 -24.20
N MET A 93 -7.72 42.18 -24.36
CA MET A 93 -8.36 42.09 -25.67
C MET A 93 -8.31 43.43 -26.44
N GLU A 94 -8.31 44.57 -25.76
CA GLU A 94 -8.10 45.89 -26.39
C GLU A 94 -6.63 46.10 -26.84
N GLU A 95 -5.67 45.54 -26.10
CA GLU A 95 -4.24 45.61 -26.44
C GLU A 95 -3.78 44.51 -27.44
N GLY A 96 -4.55 43.43 -27.54
CA GLY A 96 -4.22 42.20 -28.27
C GLY A 96 -4.33 42.36 -29.81
N PRO A 97 -3.27 42.06 -30.58
CA PRO A 97 -3.22 42.43 -32.01
C PRO A 97 -3.69 41.35 -33.00
N ILE A 98 -4.40 40.29 -32.60
CA ILE A 98 -4.55 39.08 -33.44
C ILE A 98 -6.00 38.69 -33.76
N LEU A 99 -6.97 38.97 -32.88
CA LEU A 99 -8.37 38.62 -33.09
C LEU A 99 -9.25 39.85 -32.82
N GLU A 100 -9.61 40.60 -33.86
CA GLU A 100 -10.57 41.69 -33.77
C GLU A 100 -11.97 41.14 -33.44
N GLY A 101 -12.52 41.54 -32.29
CA GLY A 101 -13.94 41.47 -31.88
C GLY A 101 -14.72 40.19 -32.18
N CYS A 102 -14.96 39.37 -31.16
CA CYS A 102 -15.85 38.20 -31.25
C CYS A 102 -17.31 38.60 -31.49
N ARG A 103 -17.98 37.96 -32.45
CA ARG A 103 -19.43 38.08 -32.66
C ARG A 103 -20.19 37.16 -31.69
N PRO A 104 -21.49 37.41 -31.45
CA PRO A 104 -22.33 36.44 -30.74
C PRO A 104 -22.24 35.04 -31.36
N GLY A 105 -22.10 34.00 -30.53
CA GLY A 105 -21.84 32.63 -30.93
C GLY A 105 -20.39 32.30 -31.30
N GLU A 106 -19.47 33.27 -31.25
CA GLU A 106 -18.03 33.05 -31.42
C GLU A 106 -17.29 33.05 -30.08
N GLY A 107 -16.31 32.14 -29.97
CA GLY A 107 -15.42 31.99 -28.82
C GLY A 107 -13.96 32.13 -29.22
N VAL A 108 -13.13 32.69 -28.35
CA VAL A 108 -11.71 32.95 -28.59
C VAL A 108 -10.86 32.44 -27.45
N ILE A 109 -9.72 31.85 -27.81
CA ILE A 109 -8.60 31.54 -26.93
C ILE A 109 -7.40 32.32 -27.46
N GLN A 110 -6.83 33.21 -26.66
CA GLN A 110 -5.73 34.08 -27.05
C GLN A 110 -4.60 34.02 -26.03
N LEU A 111 -3.37 33.85 -26.50
CA LEU A 111 -2.16 34.03 -25.70
C LEU A 111 -1.71 35.49 -25.81
N TYR A 112 -1.62 36.14 -24.65
CA TYR A 112 -0.87 37.38 -24.49
C TYR A 112 0.52 37.02 -23.98
N ALA A 113 1.57 37.43 -24.69
CA ALA A 113 2.95 37.24 -24.28
C ALA A 113 3.73 38.52 -24.58
N SER A 114 4.26 39.17 -23.55
CA SER A 114 5.04 40.40 -23.66
C SER A 114 6.54 40.11 -23.52
N PRO A 115 7.32 40.12 -24.61
CA PRO A 115 8.75 39.81 -24.56
C PRO A 115 9.58 40.76 -23.68
N SER A 116 9.08 41.98 -23.42
CA SER A 116 9.79 43.03 -22.68
C SER A 116 9.82 42.82 -21.17
N ASP A 117 8.76 42.24 -20.58
CA ASP A 117 8.64 42.02 -19.14
C ASP A 117 8.51 40.53 -18.78
N GLY A 118 8.46 39.63 -19.76
CA GLY A 118 8.39 38.19 -19.53
C GLY A 118 7.03 37.71 -19.03
N PHE A 119 5.99 38.57 -19.09
CA PHE A 119 4.64 38.27 -18.64
C PHE A 119 3.76 37.61 -19.72
N SER A 120 3.11 36.49 -19.37
CA SER A 120 2.19 35.77 -20.26
C SER A 120 0.87 35.46 -19.58
N ALA A 121 -0.23 35.63 -20.30
CA ALA A 121 -1.58 35.31 -19.85
C ALA A 121 -2.38 34.64 -20.97
N VAL A 122 -3.30 33.75 -20.61
CA VAL A 122 -4.23 33.12 -21.55
C VAL A 122 -5.61 33.72 -21.34
N VAL A 123 -6.22 34.24 -22.40
CA VAL A 123 -7.56 34.82 -22.39
C VAL A 123 -8.51 33.86 -23.09
N VAL A 124 -9.57 33.47 -22.39
CA VAL A 124 -10.66 32.63 -22.90
C VAL A 124 -11.96 33.41 -22.77
N THR A 125 -12.52 33.85 -23.89
CA THR A 125 -13.69 34.75 -23.90
C THR A 125 -14.54 34.53 -25.15
N GLY A 126 -15.71 35.14 -25.23
CA GLY A 126 -16.62 35.02 -26.36
C GLY A 126 -17.45 36.28 -26.59
N GLY A 127 -18.15 36.32 -27.73
CA GLY A 127 -19.10 37.41 -28.01
C GLY A 127 -20.35 37.34 -27.13
N ASP A 128 -20.63 36.18 -26.56
CA ASP A 128 -21.64 35.89 -25.54
C ASP A 128 -21.13 34.80 -24.57
N ASP A 129 -21.93 34.53 -23.53
CA ASP A 129 -21.57 33.60 -22.45
C ASP A 129 -21.39 32.16 -23.00
N GLU A 130 -22.20 31.77 -23.99
CA GLU A 130 -22.09 30.48 -24.69
C GLU A 130 -20.80 30.36 -25.53
N GLY A 131 -20.38 31.44 -26.19
CA GLY A 131 -19.12 31.53 -26.91
C GLY A 131 -17.92 31.34 -25.99
N THR A 132 -17.92 31.95 -24.79
CA THR A 132 -16.87 31.72 -23.78
C THR A 132 -16.82 30.25 -23.36
N ARG A 133 -17.98 29.67 -23.03
CA ARG A 133 -18.09 28.27 -22.60
C ARG A 133 -17.58 27.30 -23.66
N MET A 134 -17.95 27.53 -24.92
CA MET A 134 -17.44 26.76 -26.06
C MET A 134 -15.91 26.84 -26.15
N ALA A 135 -15.32 28.04 -26.03
CA ALA A 135 -13.88 28.23 -26.09
C ALA A 135 -13.16 27.53 -24.94
N ALA A 136 -13.67 27.66 -23.71
CA ALA A 136 -13.12 26.98 -22.54
C ALA A 136 -13.20 25.45 -22.65
N ASN A 137 -14.33 24.93 -23.12
CA ASN A 137 -14.51 23.49 -23.34
C ASN A 137 -13.59 22.95 -24.45
N TYR A 138 -13.39 23.71 -25.53
CA TYR A 138 -12.42 23.35 -26.56
C TYR A 138 -10.99 23.33 -25.99
N MET A 139 -10.61 24.35 -25.21
CA MET A 139 -9.31 24.40 -24.55
C MET A 139 -9.09 23.18 -23.65
N ALA A 140 -10.07 22.85 -22.81
CA ALA A 140 -9.96 21.72 -21.88
C ALA A 140 -9.94 20.35 -22.59
N ALA A 141 -10.81 20.14 -23.58
CA ALA A 141 -11.07 18.82 -24.14
C ALA A 141 -10.23 18.48 -25.39
N ARG A 142 -9.74 19.49 -26.13
CA ARG A 142 -9.11 19.27 -27.45
C ARG A 142 -7.64 19.67 -27.50
N MET A 143 -7.24 20.78 -26.86
CA MET A 143 -5.85 21.22 -26.93
C MET A 143 -4.89 20.21 -26.27
N PRO A 144 -3.68 20.00 -26.82
CA PRO A 144 -3.04 20.74 -27.92
C PRO A 144 -3.44 20.28 -29.33
N HIS A 145 -4.37 19.33 -29.48
CA HIS A 145 -4.84 18.87 -30.79
C HIS A 145 -5.82 19.86 -31.42
N LEU A 146 -5.86 19.90 -32.75
CA LEU A 146 -6.74 20.81 -33.50
C LEU A 146 -8.21 20.42 -33.40
N TRP A 147 -8.52 19.13 -33.32
CA TRP A 147 -9.90 18.67 -33.16
C TRP A 147 -10.02 17.26 -32.58
N THR A 148 -9.39 16.24 -33.17
CA THR A 148 -9.38 14.88 -32.62
C THR A 148 -8.08 14.62 -31.87
N LEU A 149 -8.12 13.80 -30.81
CA LEU A 149 -6.95 13.51 -29.97
C LEU A 149 -5.85 12.71 -30.69
N ASP A 150 -6.18 12.05 -31.79
CA ASP A 150 -5.25 11.34 -32.69
C ASP A 150 -4.86 12.18 -33.92
N GLY A 151 -5.41 13.39 -34.04
CA GLY A 151 -5.17 14.30 -35.16
C GLY A 151 -4.00 15.26 -34.95
N PRO A 152 -3.72 16.13 -35.95
CA PRO A 152 -2.64 17.10 -35.86
C PRO A 152 -2.80 18.03 -34.66
N SER A 153 -1.67 18.38 -34.07
CA SER A 153 -1.54 19.32 -32.95
C SER A 153 -1.14 20.72 -33.39
N LEU A 154 -1.35 21.69 -32.52
CA LEU A 154 -0.85 23.06 -32.71
C LEU A 154 0.66 23.07 -32.98
N GLY A 155 1.42 22.20 -32.30
CA GLY A 155 2.85 22.05 -32.50
C GLY A 155 3.23 21.43 -33.85
N ASP A 156 2.37 20.58 -34.42
CA ASP A 156 2.57 20.06 -35.77
C ASP A 156 2.42 21.18 -36.80
N VAL A 157 1.38 22.02 -36.65
CA VAL A 157 1.17 23.19 -37.52
C VAL A 157 2.37 24.13 -37.46
N GLU A 158 2.88 24.45 -36.26
CA GLU A 158 4.06 25.31 -36.10
C GLU A 158 5.27 24.76 -36.85
N ARG A 159 5.55 23.46 -36.73
CA ARG A 159 6.69 22.83 -37.41
C ARG A 159 6.49 22.78 -38.92
N GLU A 160 5.30 22.43 -39.39
CA GLU A 160 5.00 22.36 -40.82
C GLU A 160 5.13 23.73 -41.50
N VAL A 161 4.72 24.81 -40.83
CA VAL A 161 4.89 26.18 -41.33
C VAL A 161 6.38 26.54 -41.43
N ILE A 162 7.17 26.22 -40.41
CA ILE A 162 8.63 26.43 -40.44
C ILE A 162 9.26 25.63 -41.59
N ASP A 163 8.89 24.36 -41.74
CA ASP A 163 9.41 23.48 -42.80
C ASP A 163 9.03 23.98 -44.19
N PHE A 164 7.80 24.47 -44.36
CA PHE A 164 7.30 25.01 -45.62
C PHE A 164 8.13 26.20 -46.09
N LEU A 165 8.45 27.12 -45.19
CA LEU A 165 9.25 28.32 -45.49
C LEU A 165 10.74 27.98 -45.65
N SER A 166 11.28 27.14 -44.75
CA SER A 166 12.70 26.74 -44.78
C SER A 166 13.08 26.00 -46.07
N LYS A 167 12.18 25.15 -46.60
CA LYS A 167 12.38 24.47 -47.90
C LYS A 167 12.47 25.43 -49.09
N ARG A 168 12.03 26.68 -48.92
CA ARG A 168 12.10 27.75 -49.92
C ARG A 168 13.25 28.73 -49.65
N GLY A 169 14.12 28.42 -48.70
CA GLY A 169 15.30 29.21 -48.37
C GLY A 169 15.04 30.35 -47.38
N ILE A 170 13.85 30.43 -46.79
CA ILE A 170 13.46 31.49 -45.87
C ILE A 170 13.85 31.13 -44.45
N SER A 171 14.56 32.02 -43.75
CA SER A 171 14.98 31.78 -42.37
C SER A 171 13.94 32.24 -41.34
N VAL A 172 13.31 31.27 -40.67
CA VAL A 172 12.35 31.49 -39.57
C VAL A 172 13.07 31.35 -38.22
N ASP A 173 12.93 32.34 -37.33
CA ASP A 173 13.45 32.29 -35.96
C ASP A 173 12.50 31.55 -35.02
N SER A 174 11.20 31.83 -35.09
CA SER A 174 10.17 31.12 -34.34
C SER A 174 8.81 31.17 -34.99
N CYS A 175 7.96 30.17 -34.70
CA CYS A 175 6.54 30.15 -35.05
C CYS A 175 5.75 29.69 -33.83
N HIS A 176 4.75 30.46 -33.42
CA HIS A 176 3.96 30.19 -32.22
C HIS A 176 2.46 30.32 -32.49
N ALA A 177 1.68 29.32 -32.09
CA ALA A 177 0.23 29.37 -32.02
C ALA A 177 -0.19 30.30 -30.88
N VAL A 178 -0.88 31.38 -31.22
CA VAL A 178 -1.16 32.48 -30.30
C VAL A 178 -2.65 32.80 -30.20
N GLY A 179 -3.48 32.34 -31.14
CA GLY A 179 -4.91 32.59 -31.10
C GLY A 179 -5.74 31.51 -31.78
N ILE A 180 -6.92 31.23 -31.27
CA ILE A 180 -7.91 30.30 -31.83
C ILE A 180 -9.28 30.97 -31.77
N LEU A 181 -9.97 31.03 -32.90
CA LEU A 181 -11.36 31.47 -33.02
C LEU A 181 -12.24 30.27 -33.35
N LEU A 182 -13.34 30.15 -32.63
CA LEU A 182 -14.35 29.10 -32.75
C LEU A 182 -15.71 29.74 -33.05
N GLU A 183 -16.56 29.03 -33.79
CA GLU A 183 -17.93 29.46 -34.09
C GLU A 183 -18.88 28.30 -33.77
N GLY A 184 -19.89 28.51 -32.92
CA GLY A 184 -20.76 27.44 -32.42
C GLY A 184 -21.57 26.70 -33.50
N SER A 185 -21.73 27.31 -34.67
CA SER A 185 -22.37 26.69 -35.84
C SER A 185 -21.49 25.64 -36.53
N LYS A 186 -20.19 25.62 -36.22
CA LYS A 186 -19.17 24.81 -36.90
C LYS A 186 -18.57 23.74 -35.99
N THR A 187 -18.08 22.68 -36.61
CA THR A 187 -17.35 21.60 -35.93
C THR A 187 -15.88 21.60 -36.34
N GLU A 188 -15.25 22.76 -36.30
CA GLU A 188 -13.86 23.01 -36.70
C GLU A 188 -13.35 24.31 -36.04
N VAL A 189 -12.04 24.52 -36.07
CA VAL A 189 -11.42 25.80 -35.75
C VAL A 189 -11.68 26.78 -36.89
N SER A 190 -12.43 27.86 -36.62
CA SER A 190 -12.76 28.88 -37.61
C SER A 190 -11.53 29.65 -38.10
N ARG A 191 -10.61 29.98 -37.17
CA ARG A 191 -9.31 30.61 -37.49
C ARG A 191 -8.28 30.18 -36.46
N LEU A 192 -7.12 29.71 -36.93
CA LEU A 192 -5.93 29.48 -36.11
C LEU A 192 -4.91 30.56 -36.42
N SER A 193 -4.50 31.32 -35.41
CA SER A 193 -3.57 32.42 -35.54
C SER A 193 -2.17 32.05 -35.06
N LEU A 194 -1.18 32.32 -35.90
CA LEU A 194 0.24 32.01 -35.71
C LEU A 194 1.05 33.32 -35.76
N SER A 195 1.98 33.48 -34.83
CA SER A 195 2.98 34.56 -34.83
C SER A 195 4.32 34.00 -35.29
N LEU A 196 4.83 34.48 -36.41
CA LEU A 196 6.09 34.07 -37.02
C LEU A 196 7.11 35.19 -36.87
N THR A 197 8.26 34.89 -36.29
CA THR A 197 9.41 35.80 -36.24
C THR A 197 10.43 35.39 -37.28
N LEU A 198 10.81 36.31 -38.17
CA LEU A 198 11.75 36.11 -39.27
C LEU A 198 13.05 36.86 -38.97
N LYS A 199 14.18 36.31 -39.45
CA LYS A 199 15.52 36.85 -39.13
C LYS A 199 15.74 38.28 -39.62
N ASN A 200 15.18 38.61 -40.77
CA ASN A 200 15.35 39.91 -41.42
C ASN A 200 14.12 40.27 -42.26
N ASP A 201 14.10 41.51 -42.75
CA ASP A 201 12.97 42.07 -43.51
C ASP A 201 12.82 41.40 -44.90
N GLU A 202 13.89 40.85 -45.49
CA GLU A 202 13.89 40.17 -46.80
C GLU A 202 13.22 38.79 -46.72
N ASP A 203 13.57 38.01 -45.70
CA ASP A 203 12.94 36.73 -45.37
C ASP A 203 11.43 36.92 -45.11
N LEU A 204 11.04 38.01 -44.44
CA LEU A 204 9.63 38.33 -44.20
C LEU A 204 8.85 38.61 -45.48
N LEU A 205 9.38 39.44 -46.38
CA LEU A 205 8.71 39.75 -47.64
C LEU A 205 8.63 38.51 -48.54
N SER A 206 9.67 37.66 -48.54
CA SER A 206 9.67 36.39 -49.26
C SER A 206 8.62 35.40 -48.69
N ALA A 207 8.51 35.33 -47.36
CA ALA A 207 7.48 34.53 -46.70
C ALA A 207 6.06 35.01 -47.03
N GLU A 208 5.85 36.33 -47.05
CA GLU A 208 4.57 36.94 -47.45
C GLU A 208 4.17 36.50 -48.87
N GLU A 209 5.09 36.60 -49.84
CA GLU A 209 4.85 36.20 -51.22
C GLU A 209 4.51 34.70 -51.35
N ASP A 210 5.30 33.82 -50.74
CA ASP A 210 5.10 32.37 -50.80
C ASP A 210 3.77 31.94 -50.15
N LEU A 211 3.39 32.55 -49.03
CA LEU A 211 2.14 32.25 -48.34
C LEU A 211 0.93 32.80 -49.12
N LEU A 212 1.03 33.96 -49.76
CA LEU A 212 -0.02 34.48 -50.65
C LEU A 212 -0.19 33.61 -51.90
N HIS A 213 0.91 33.11 -52.47
CA HIS A 213 0.86 32.12 -53.54
C HIS A 213 0.20 30.82 -53.10
N LEU A 214 0.49 30.33 -51.89
CA LEU A 214 -0.17 29.17 -51.32
C LEU A 214 -1.67 29.41 -51.12
N ALA A 215 -2.06 30.54 -50.53
CA ALA A 215 -3.47 30.92 -50.35
C ALA A 215 -4.22 30.96 -51.67
N SER A 216 -3.61 31.52 -52.72
CA SER A 216 -4.17 31.53 -54.07
C SER A 216 -4.28 30.11 -54.66
N ALA A 217 -3.32 29.23 -54.43
CA ALA A 217 -3.42 27.85 -54.89
C ALA A 217 -4.53 27.06 -54.17
N HIS A 218 -4.69 27.27 -52.86
CA HIS A 218 -5.75 26.67 -52.05
C HIS A 218 -7.14 27.10 -52.54
N SER A 219 -7.33 28.37 -52.90
CA SER A 219 -8.61 28.84 -53.46
C SER A 219 -8.99 28.17 -54.78
N HIS A 220 -8.02 27.54 -55.47
CA HIS A 220 -8.22 26.75 -56.67
C HIS A 220 -8.15 25.22 -56.42
N GLY A 221 -8.17 24.78 -55.16
CA GLY A 221 -8.14 23.37 -54.76
C GLY A 221 -6.82 22.64 -55.07
N LYS A 222 -5.71 23.38 -55.18
CA LYS A 222 -4.35 22.85 -55.42
C LYS A 222 -3.52 22.87 -54.13
N MET A 223 -2.40 22.13 -54.12
CA MET A 223 -1.46 22.04 -52.98
C MET A 223 -2.11 21.57 -51.67
N ARG A 224 -3.07 20.63 -51.75
CA ARG A 224 -3.88 20.15 -50.62
C ARG A 224 -3.09 19.53 -49.47
N ASP A 225 -1.89 19.03 -49.75
CA ASP A 225 -1.02 18.39 -48.76
C ASP A 225 -0.05 19.39 -48.08
N MET A 226 -0.23 20.71 -48.29
CA MET A 226 0.63 21.75 -47.73
C MET A 226 -0.18 22.71 -46.87
N LEU A 227 0.06 22.75 -45.55
CA LEU A 227 -0.56 23.68 -44.60
C LEU A 227 -2.09 23.77 -44.73
N SER A 228 -2.75 22.64 -44.99
CA SER A 228 -4.20 22.54 -45.14
C SER A 228 -4.73 21.42 -44.25
N TYR A 229 -5.50 21.79 -43.24
CA TYR A 229 -6.01 20.87 -42.22
C TYR A 229 -7.53 20.77 -42.30
N PRO A 230 -8.12 19.56 -42.25
CA PRO A 230 -9.58 19.40 -42.29
C PRO A 230 -10.31 20.17 -41.19
N SER A 231 -9.69 20.28 -40.02
CA SER A 231 -10.19 20.92 -38.80
C SER A 231 -9.89 22.40 -38.65
N VAL A 232 -9.23 23.03 -39.61
CA VAL A 232 -8.92 24.46 -39.55
C VAL A 232 -9.42 25.13 -40.81
N SER A 233 -10.38 26.04 -40.65
CA SER A 233 -10.99 26.78 -41.76
C SER A 233 -9.96 27.71 -42.42
N ARG A 234 -9.18 28.44 -41.61
CA ARG A 234 -8.17 29.42 -42.06
C ARG A 234 -6.99 29.50 -41.10
N LEU A 235 -5.79 29.59 -41.65
CA LEU A 235 -4.59 30.01 -40.92
C LEU A 235 -4.43 31.53 -41.07
N HIS A 236 -4.24 32.22 -39.96
CA HIS A 236 -3.90 33.64 -39.93
C HIS A 236 -2.46 33.76 -39.44
N LEU A 237 -1.57 34.19 -40.32
CA LEU A 237 -0.12 34.19 -40.11
C LEU A 237 0.34 35.64 -39.97
N ARG A 238 0.79 36.01 -38.77
CA ARG A 238 1.39 37.31 -38.49
C ARG A 238 2.90 37.19 -38.61
N LEU A 239 3.46 37.81 -39.64
CA LEU A 239 4.90 37.82 -39.92
C LEU A 239 5.52 39.05 -39.26
N ILE A 240 6.58 38.85 -38.48
CA ILE A 240 7.27 39.89 -37.72
C ILE A 240 8.78 39.79 -37.99
N SER A 241 9.40 40.90 -38.34
CA SER A 241 10.86 41.07 -38.41
C SER A 241 11.26 42.30 -37.58
N GLN A 242 12.52 42.77 -37.71
CA GLN A 242 13.01 43.91 -36.93
C GLN A 242 12.20 45.20 -37.20
N ASN A 243 11.84 45.47 -38.46
CA ASN A 243 11.16 46.72 -38.83
C ASN A 243 9.80 46.52 -39.50
N LEU A 244 9.47 45.31 -39.94
CA LEU A 244 8.25 45.02 -40.68
C LEU A 244 7.30 44.11 -39.91
N ARG A 245 6.01 44.35 -40.15
CA ARG A 245 4.91 43.49 -39.73
C ARG A 245 3.98 43.30 -40.91
N ARG A 246 3.59 42.06 -41.17
CA ARG A 246 2.66 41.66 -42.24
C ARG A 246 1.70 40.60 -41.73
N GLU A 247 0.56 40.48 -42.40
CA GLU A 247 -0.45 39.48 -42.08
C GLU A 247 -0.90 38.79 -43.35
N VAL A 248 -0.98 37.46 -43.31
CA VAL A 248 -1.41 36.63 -44.43
C VAL A 248 -2.47 35.65 -43.94
N GLU A 249 -3.58 35.56 -44.66
CA GLU A 249 -4.57 34.50 -44.43
C GLU A 249 -4.44 33.41 -45.49
N VAL A 250 -4.30 32.16 -45.04
CA VAL A 250 -4.28 30.97 -45.89
C VAL A 250 -5.54 30.15 -45.58
N PRO A 251 -6.54 30.12 -46.48
CA PRO A 251 -7.71 29.27 -46.30
C PRO A 251 -7.35 27.79 -46.50
N ARG A 252 -8.15 26.87 -45.95
CA ARG A 252 -8.02 25.44 -46.28
C ARG A 252 -8.24 25.20 -47.78
N ALA A 253 -7.56 24.20 -48.34
CA ALA A 253 -7.64 23.88 -49.76
C ALA A 253 -8.93 23.16 -50.17
N GLU A 254 -9.61 22.50 -49.23
CA GLU A 254 -10.88 21.77 -49.44
C GLU A 254 -11.69 21.71 -48.14
N GLU A 255 -13.03 21.66 -48.24
CA GLU A 255 -13.88 21.46 -47.07
C GLU A 255 -13.69 20.05 -46.49
N GLY A 256 -13.24 19.98 -45.24
CA GLY A 256 -13.19 18.72 -44.51
C GLY A 256 -14.59 18.32 -44.03
N ARG A 257 -15.00 17.07 -44.29
CA ARG A 257 -16.11 16.46 -43.55
C ARG A 257 -15.58 15.88 -42.26
N LEU A 258 -15.62 16.65 -41.19
CA LEU A 258 -15.38 16.12 -39.86
C LEU A 258 -16.67 15.44 -39.39
N GLU A 259 -16.59 14.15 -39.07
CA GLU A 259 -17.65 13.53 -38.30
C GLU A 259 -17.74 14.24 -36.95
N ARG A 260 -18.96 14.52 -36.49
CA ARG A 260 -19.15 14.83 -35.07
C ARG A 260 -18.69 13.59 -34.30
N VAL A 261 -17.49 13.65 -33.74
CA VAL A 261 -17.03 12.66 -32.77
C VAL A 261 -17.92 12.82 -31.54
N CYS A 262 -19.05 12.12 -31.52
CA CYS A 262 -19.75 11.85 -30.27
C CYS A 262 -18.83 10.91 -29.50
N LEU A 263 -18.06 11.46 -28.56
CA LEU A 263 -17.61 10.67 -27.43
C LEU A 263 -18.88 10.08 -26.83
N ARG A 264 -19.09 8.76 -27.01
CA ARG A 264 -20.19 8.08 -26.33
C ARG A 264 -19.92 8.25 -24.84
N GLU A 265 -20.71 9.08 -24.17
CA GLU A 265 -20.72 9.13 -22.72
C GLU A 265 -20.91 7.70 -22.23
N GLY A 266 -19.86 7.14 -21.63
CA GLY A 266 -19.95 5.83 -21.02
C GLY A 266 -21.08 5.90 -20.01
N ARG A 267 -22.05 4.97 -20.09
CA ARG A 267 -23.10 4.91 -19.08
C ARG A 267 -22.44 4.67 -17.72
N VAL A 268 -22.43 5.69 -16.89
CA VAL A 268 -21.96 5.59 -15.51
C VAL A 268 -22.96 4.70 -14.78
N THR A 269 -22.47 3.66 -14.11
CA THR A 269 -23.31 2.84 -13.24
C THR A 269 -23.59 3.64 -11.97
N PRO A 270 -24.86 3.83 -11.57
CA PRO A 270 -25.19 4.51 -10.32
C PRO A 270 -24.50 3.87 -9.11
N ARG A 271 -24.00 4.72 -8.22
CA ARG A 271 -23.30 4.33 -6.99
C ARG A 271 -23.91 4.96 -5.77
N ARG A 272 -23.62 4.34 -4.63
CA ARG A 272 -23.91 4.88 -3.32
C ARG A 272 -22.74 5.73 -2.87
N LEU A 273 -22.99 6.99 -2.55
CA LEU A 273 -21.93 7.92 -2.17
C LEU A 273 -21.71 7.92 -0.65
N SER A 274 -20.47 8.19 -0.26
CA SER A 274 -20.05 8.42 1.13
C SER A 274 -19.05 9.57 1.12
N LEU A 275 -19.18 10.53 2.04
CA LEU A 275 -18.22 11.64 2.12
C LEU A 275 -16.81 11.12 2.45
N SER A 276 -16.71 10.10 3.29
CA SER A 276 -15.46 9.40 3.64
C SER A 276 -14.75 8.72 2.46
N LYS A 277 -15.48 8.42 1.37
CA LYS A 277 -14.97 7.69 0.21
C LYS A 277 -15.13 8.46 -1.10
N LEU A 278 -15.38 9.77 -1.03
CA LEU A 278 -15.86 10.55 -2.16
C LEU A 278 -14.88 10.54 -3.34
N TYR A 279 -13.59 10.78 -3.07
CA TYR A 279 -12.50 10.78 -4.05
C TYR A 279 -11.83 9.40 -4.19
N THR A 280 -12.60 8.32 -4.11
CA THR A 280 -12.09 6.95 -4.29
C THR A 280 -12.83 6.23 -5.42
N THR A 281 -12.34 5.04 -5.78
CA THR A 281 -13.00 4.13 -6.74
C THR A 281 -14.34 3.59 -6.27
N GLU A 282 -14.76 3.84 -5.02
CA GLU A 282 -16.12 3.57 -4.51
C GLU A 282 -17.04 4.80 -4.60
N GLY A 283 -16.48 6.00 -4.73
CA GLY A 283 -17.21 7.27 -4.81
C GLY A 283 -17.35 7.78 -6.24
N LEU A 284 -16.92 9.04 -6.46
CA LEU A 284 -17.03 9.79 -7.71
C LEU A 284 -16.06 9.31 -8.80
N LEU A 285 -15.09 8.45 -8.47
CA LEU A 285 -14.09 7.93 -9.41
C LEU A 285 -14.41 6.49 -9.80
N GLY A 286 -14.18 6.12 -11.05
CA GLY A 286 -14.39 4.77 -11.59
C GLY A 286 -13.09 4.05 -11.87
N ALA A 287 -13.12 2.72 -11.75
CA ALA A 287 -12.04 1.82 -12.14
C ALA A 287 -12.61 0.65 -12.96
N PRO A 288 -11.79 -0.06 -13.75
CA PRO A 288 -12.18 -1.33 -14.36
C PRO A 288 -12.63 -2.34 -13.28
N SER A 289 -13.41 -3.35 -13.65
CA SER A 289 -13.85 -4.37 -12.68
C SER A 289 -12.65 -5.04 -12.00
N GLY A 290 -12.56 -4.92 -10.67
CA GLY A 290 -11.44 -5.43 -9.88
C GLY A 290 -10.18 -4.55 -9.86
N GLY A 291 -10.21 -3.39 -10.54
CA GLY A 291 -9.13 -2.41 -10.54
C GLY A 291 -9.19 -1.46 -9.34
N LEU A 292 -8.02 -0.99 -8.91
CA LEU A 292 -7.85 0.04 -7.86
C LEU A 292 -7.45 1.41 -8.43
N ILE A 293 -7.14 1.48 -9.72
CA ILE A 293 -6.69 2.70 -10.39
C ILE A 293 -7.92 3.44 -10.94
N PRO A 294 -8.16 4.70 -10.50
CA PRO A 294 -9.29 5.49 -10.96
C PRO A 294 -9.07 5.98 -12.39
N ASP A 295 -9.53 5.21 -13.39
CA ASP A 295 -9.31 5.47 -14.83
C ASP A 295 -10.37 6.36 -15.48
N ARG A 296 -11.39 6.75 -14.71
CA ARG A 296 -12.48 7.62 -15.18
C ARG A 296 -13.15 8.37 -14.05
N LEU A 297 -13.91 9.39 -14.40
CA LEU A 297 -14.88 10.02 -13.53
C LEU A 297 -16.25 9.32 -13.68
N ASN A 298 -16.91 9.04 -12.56
CA ASN A 298 -18.28 8.52 -12.49
C ASN A 298 -19.23 9.62 -11.97
N THR A 299 -19.06 10.85 -12.45
CA THR A 299 -19.84 12.00 -12.01
C THR A 299 -19.85 13.08 -13.08
N VAL A 300 -20.77 14.03 -12.91
CA VAL A 300 -20.86 15.31 -13.62
C VAL A 300 -21.04 16.39 -12.56
N ILE A 301 -20.40 17.55 -12.75
CA ILE A 301 -20.66 18.73 -11.93
C ILE A 301 -21.75 19.54 -12.62
N ILE A 302 -22.86 19.79 -11.93
CA ILE A 302 -23.89 20.72 -12.39
C ILE A 302 -23.69 22.03 -11.65
N VAL A 303 -23.30 23.06 -12.40
CA VAL A 303 -22.93 24.36 -11.87
C VAL A 303 -24.16 25.28 -11.84
N GLY A 304 -24.51 25.75 -10.65
CA GLY A 304 -25.57 26.72 -10.42
C GLY A 304 -25.06 28.16 -10.38
N ARG A 305 -25.95 29.11 -10.06
CA ARG A 305 -25.58 30.53 -9.92
C ARG A 305 -24.64 30.73 -8.72
N GLY A 306 -23.58 31.54 -8.90
CA GLY A 306 -22.62 31.87 -7.83
C GLY A 306 -21.68 30.72 -7.45
N ALA A 307 -21.71 29.61 -8.17
CA ALA A 307 -21.00 28.37 -7.84
C ALA A 307 -19.52 28.38 -8.30
N ALA A 308 -18.78 29.48 -8.07
CA ALA A 308 -17.41 29.62 -8.53
C ALA A 308 -16.48 28.52 -7.95
N GLY A 309 -16.74 28.08 -6.71
CA GLY A 309 -16.01 26.98 -6.07
C GLY A 309 -16.11 25.62 -6.79
N ALA A 310 -16.99 25.47 -7.78
CA ALA A 310 -17.00 24.31 -8.67
C ALA A 310 -15.67 24.15 -9.45
N ILE A 311 -14.91 25.23 -9.64
CA ILE A 311 -13.61 25.24 -10.32
C ILE A 311 -12.61 24.36 -9.54
N ASP A 312 -12.49 24.54 -8.23
CA ASP A 312 -11.55 23.79 -7.39
C ASP A 312 -11.98 22.33 -7.19
N ILE A 313 -13.29 22.07 -7.11
CA ILE A 313 -13.84 20.70 -7.10
C ILE A 313 -13.47 19.96 -8.39
N ALA A 314 -13.62 20.62 -9.54
CA ALA A 314 -13.27 20.05 -10.83
C ALA A 314 -11.76 19.78 -10.93
N ALA A 315 -10.92 20.70 -10.46
CA ALA A 315 -9.48 20.51 -10.38
C ALA A 315 -9.11 19.30 -9.52
N ARG A 316 -9.73 19.14 -8.35
CA ARG A 316 -9.50 17.99 -7.47
C ARG A 316 -9.93 16.67 -8.14
N LEU A 317 -11.07 16.64 -8.83
CA LEU A 317 -11.50 15.45 -9.58
C LEU A 317 -10.51 15.08 -10.69
N GLY A 318 -9.93 16.08 -11.37
CA GLY A 318 -8.85 15.87 -12.33
C GLY A 318 -7.64 15.21 -11.70
N LEU A 319 -7.15 15.78 -10.59
CA LEU A 319 -5.96 15.32 -9.84
C LEU A 319 -6.08 13.86 -9.39
N GLU A 320 -7.25 13.48 -8.89
CA GLU A 320 -7.47 12.16 -8.28
C GLU A 320 -7.71 11.07 -9.33
N SER A 321 -7.66 11.38 -10.62
CA SER A 321 -7.97 10.44 -11.69
C SER A 321 -6.82 10.28 -12.69
N THR A 322 -6.68 9.06 -13.19
CA THR A 322 -5.80 8.68 -14.30
C THR A 322 -6.50 8.72 -15.65
N GLY A 323 -7.78 9.12 -15.69
CA GLY A 323 -8.48 9.40 -16.94
C GLY A 323 -9.70 10.29 -16.74
N VAL A 324 -9.87 11.29 -17.59
CA VAL A 324 -10.98 12.26 -17.51
C VAL A 324 -11.77 12.33 -18.81
N CYS A 325 -13.09 12.38 -18.71
CA CYS A 325 -13.98 12.69 -19.81
C CYS A 325 -14.40 14.16 -19.70
N LEU A 326 -13.97 14.99 -20.63
CA LEU A 326 -14.31 16.42 -20.65
C LEU A 326 -15.38 16.69 -21.74
N PRO A 327 -16.36 17.58 -21.47
CA PRO A 327 -16.53 18.39 -20.26
C PRO A 327 -17.10 17.60 -19.06
N VAL A 328 -16.56 17.85 -17.85
CA VAL A 328 -17.05 17.29 -16.58
C VAL A 328 -18.08 18.21 -15.91
N ALA A 329 -17.94 19.52 -16.08
CA ALA A 329 -18.89 20.52 -15.61
C ALA A 329 -19.86 20.90 -16.73
N LYS A 330 -21.14 21.04 -16.38
CA LYS A 330 -22.24 21.34 -17.29
C LYS A 330 -23.23 22.30 -16.63
N THR A 331 -24.01 23.01 -17.44
CA THR A 331 -25.19 23.73 -16.94
C THR A 331 -26.31 22.73 -16.63
N ASP A 332 -27.35 23.19 -15.93
CA ASP A 332 -28.51 22.34 -15.61
C ASP A 332 -29.30 21.90 -16.85
N SER A 333 -29.35 22.75 -17.89
CA SER A 333 -30.04 22.50 -19.16
C SER A 333 -29.33 21.50 -20.09
N GLU A 334 -28.06 21.22 -19.86
CA GLU A 334 -27.27 20.28 -20.65
C GLU A 334 -27.38 18.82 -20.19
N VAL A 335 -27.97 18.59 -19.02
CA VAL A 335 -28.07 17.26 -18.41
C VAL A 335 -29.52 16.81 -18.47
N GLU A 336 -29.79 15.71 -19.18
CA GLU A 336 -31.14 15.12 -19.23
C GLU A 336 -31.40 14.16 -18.06
N GLU A 337 -30.43 13.30 -17.72
CA GLU A 337 -30.53 12.34 -16.63
C GLU A 337 -29.19 12.28 -15.86
N PRO A 338 -29.10 12.91 -14.67
CA PRO A 338 -27.86 12.95 -13.92
C PRO A 338 -27.59 11.62 -13.20
N VAL A 339 -26.37 11.10 -13.36
CA VAL A 339 -25.87 9.95 -12.59
C VAL A 339 -24.74 10.43 -11.69
N ASN A 340 -24.90 10.19 -10.39
CA ASN A 340 -24.04 10.64 -9.29
C ASN A 340 -23.59 12.10 -9.44
N PRO A 341 -24.50 13.06 -9.70
CA PRO A 341 -24.10 14.44 -9.94
C PRO A 341 -23.56 15.09 -8.67
N VAL A 342 -22.63 16.03 -8.85
CA VAL A 342 -22.27 17.05 -7.87
C VAL A 342 -23.03 18.32 -8.22
N LEU A 343 -24.08 18.64 -7.46
CA LEU A 343 -24.89 19.85 -7.62
C LEU A 343 -24.27 20.97 -6.78
N VAL A 344 -23.74 22.00 -7.43
CA VAL A 344 -23.09 23.13 -6.75
C VAL A 344 -23.94 24.38 -6.92
N GLY A 345 -24.49 24.89 -5.82
CA GLY A 345 -25.39 26.04 -5.83
C GLY A 345 -26.81 25.71 -6.32
N GLU A 346 -27.62 26.75 -6.45
CA GLU A 346 -29.02 26.64 -6.87
C GLU A 346 -29.15 26.20 -8.34
N SER A 347 -29.94 25.16 -8.59
CA SER A 347 -30.23 24.63 -9.93
C SER A 347 -31.65 24.04 -10.02
N SER A 348 -32.13 23.77 -11.24
CA SER A 348 -33.41 23.08 -11.43
C SER A 348 -33.46 21.69 -10.76
N TRP A 349 -32.32 20.99 -10.70
CA TRP A 349 -32.17 19.69 -10.04
C TRP A 349 -32.26 19.76 -8.51
N VAL A 350 -31.67 20.79 -7.88
CA VAL A 350 -31.79 21.01 -6.43
C VAL A 350 -33.26 21.30 -6.07
N LYS A 351 -33.93 22.16 -6.84
CA LYS A 351 -35.36 22.47 -6.64
C LYS A 351 -36.22 21.21 -6.70
N LEU A 352 -35.97 20.33 -7.68
CA LEU A 352 -36.68 19.06 -7.80
C LEU A 352 -36.49 18.18 -6.55
N LEU A 353 -35.27 18.07 -6.00
CA LEU A 353 -35.01 17.28 -4.78
C LEU A 353 -35.73 17.83 -3.55
N VAL A 354 -35.87 19.16 -3.45
CA VAL A 354 -36.63 19.82 -2.38
C VAL A 354 -38.13 19.60 -2.56
N GLU A 355 -38.65 19.79 -3.77
CA GLU A 355 -40.08 19.58 -4.10
C GLU A 355 -40.52 18.14 -3.87
N GLU A 356 -39.66 17.16 -4.15
CA GLU A 356 -39.90 15.73 -3.87
C GLU A 356 -39.68 15.35 -2.39
N GLY A 357 -39.24 16.28 -1.55
CA GLY A 357 -38.97 16.07 -0.13
C GLY A 357 -37.78 15.16 0.18
N LYS A 358 -36.92 14.89 -0.82
CA LYS A 358 -35.69 14.10 -0.70
C LYS A 358 -34.55 14.89 -0.07
N LEU A 359 -34.50 16.19 -0.34
CA LEU A 359 -33.56 17.13 0.26
C LEU A 359 -34.29 18.04 1.23
N ARG A 360 -33.81 18.13 2.48
CA ARG A 360 -34.32 19.05 3.50
C ARG A 360 -33.21 19.99 3.91
N ILE A 361 -33.28 21.21 3.40
CA ILE A 361 -32.36 22.29 3.75
C ILE A 361 -32.92 22.94 5.02
N GLY A 362 -32.15 22.94 6.10
CA GLY A 362 -32.48 23.72 7.29
C GLY A 362 -32.38 25.23 7.02
N GLU A 363 -32.59 26.07 8.04
CA GLU A 363 -32.22 27.49 7.93
C GLU A 363 -30.68 27.58 7.90
N LEU A 364 -30.11 28.05 6.79
CA LEU A 364 -28.68 28.36 6.66
C LEU A 364 -28.47 29.86 6.91
N GLY A 365 -27.58 30.20 7.83
CA GLY A 365 -27.16 31.58 8.08
C GLY A 365 -26.17 32.11 7.02
N PRO A 366 -25.92 33.43 6.99
CA PRO A 366 -24.84 34.02 6.18
C PRO A 366 -23.48 33.38 6.49
N GLY A 367 -22.69 33.07 5.46
CA GLY A 367 -21.40 32.38 5.57
C GLY A 367 -21.48 30.88 5.90
N GLU A 368 -22.67 30.33 6.14
CA GLU A 368 -22.81 28.89 6.41
C GLU A 368 -22.93 28.08 5.12
N GLY A 369 -22.04 27.10 4.98
CA GLY A 369 -22.02 26.13 3.87
C GLY A 369 -22.65 24.80 4.24
N PHE A 370 -23.21 24.12 3.25
CA PHE A 370 -23.90 22.85 3.41
C PHE A 370 -23.41 21.83 2.38
N VAL A 371 -22.98 20.65 2.84
CA VAL A 371 -22.56 19.52 1.99
C VAL A 371 -23.36 18.28 2.40
N GLN A 372 -24.12 17.70 1.48
CA GLN A 372 -24.94 16.52 1.78
C GLN A 372 -24.97 15.52 0.62
N VAL A 373 -24.77 14.25 0.95
CA VAL A 373 -25.16 13.14 0.06
C VAL A 373 -26.67 12.89 0.21
N VAL A 374 -27.40 12.94 -0.90
CA VAL A 374 -28.83 12.64 -1.01
C VAL A 374 -28.99 11.24 -1.61
N PRO A 375 -29.34 10.22 -0.81
CA PRO A 375 -29.49 8.87 -1.32
C PRO A 375 -30.66 8.72 -2.29
N LYS A 376 -30.50 7.95 -3.37
CA LYS A 376 -31.55 7.70 -4.38
C LYS A 376 -32.20 9.01 -4.90
N ALA A 377 -31.39 10.05 -5.05
CA ALA A 377 -31.78 11.34 -5.62
C ALA A 377 -32.49 11.18 -6.97
N PHE A 378 -31.89 10.46 -7.93
CA PHE A 378 -32.40 10.31 -9.29
C PHE A 378 -32.35 8.86 -9.75
N GLY A 379 -33.50 8.21 -9.96
CA GLY A 379 -33.55 6.86 -10.57
C GLY A 379 -32.77 5.75 -9.85
N GLY A 380 -32.42 5.94 -8.56
CA GLY A 380 -31.56 5.04 -7.78
C GLY A 380 -30.11 5.48 -7.64
N SER A 381 -29.71 6.56 -8.32
CA SER A 381 -28.44 7.26 -8.13
C SER A 381 -28.51 8.20 -6.93
N ASP A 382 -27.46 8.20 -6.11
CA ASP A 382 -27.24 9.25 -5.11
C ASP A 382 -26.80 10.55 -5.79
N ALA A 383 -26.91 11.69 -5.11
CA ALA A 383 -26.36 12.97 -5.54
C ALA A 383 -25.57 13.63 -4.40
N LEU A 384 -24.53 14.39 -4.72
CA LEU A 384 -23.87 15.27 -3.76
C LEU A 384 -24.39 16.69 -3.98
N VAL A 385 -24.85 17.33 -2.92
CA VAL A 385 -25.43 18.69 -2.97
C VAL A 385 -24.59 19.63 -2.13
N LEU A 386 -24.18 20.74 -2.72
CA LEU A 386 -23.47 21.85 -2.08
C LEU A 386 -24.31 23.12 -2.19
N LEU A 387 -24.63 23.71 -1.04
CA LEU A 387 -25.40 24.95 -0.92
C LEU A 387 -24.76 25.88 0.11
N GLY A 388 -25.18 27.14 0.13
CA GLY A 388 -24.80 28.10 1.15
C GLY A 388 -25.95 29.05 1.48
N GLY A 389 -25.94 29.64 2.67
CA GLY A 389 -26.87 30.73 3.01
C GLY A 389 -26.65 31.98 2.14
N ASP A 390 -25.44 32.15 1.64
CA ASP A 390 -25.00 33.15 0.66
C ASP A 390 -23.83 32.58 -0.18
N GLU A 391 -23.22 33.42 -1.05
CA GLU A 391 -22.08 33.01 -1.88
C GLU A 391 -20.84 32.63 -1.05
N GLU A 392 -20.61 33.32 0.08
CA GLU A 392 -19.49 33.01 0.99
C GLU A 392 -19.66 31.63 1.63
N GLY A 393 -20.87 31.29 2.08
CA GLY A 393 -21.20 29.96 2.61
C GLY A 393 -21.08 28.86 1.56
N LEU A 394 -21.54 29.10 0.32
CA LEU A 394 -21.38 28.14 -0.77
C LEU A 394 -19.90 27.91 -1.10
N GLU A 395 -19.09 28.97 -1.10
CA GLU A 395 -17.65 28.88 -1.28
C GLU A 395 -16.98 28.11 -0.15
N ALA A 396 -17.38 28.32 1.11
CA ALA A 396 -16.90 27.55 2.26
C ALA A 396 -17.21 26.04 2.12
N ALA A 397 -18.40 25.69 1.63
CA ALA A 397 -18.78 24.30 1.35
C ALA A 397 -17.91 23.68 0.23
N CYS A 398 -17.69 24.43 -0.86
CA CYS A 398 -16.84 23.97 -1.97
C CYS A 398 -15.40 23.77 -1.51
N ARG A 399 -14.86 24.73 -0.74
CA ARG A 399 -13.50 24.69 -0.20
C ARG A 399 -13.28 23.49 0.72
N TYR A 400 -14.26 23.20 1.59
CA TYR A 400 -14.20 21.99 2.42
C TYR A 400 -14.10 20.72 1.57
N LEU A 401 -14.92 20.64 0.51
CA LEU A 401 -14.92 19.49 -0.39
C LEU A 401 -13.59 19.33 -1.14
N SER A 402 -13.06 20.42 -1.70
CA SER A 402 -11.88 20.38 -2.58
C SER A 402 -10.56 20.28 -1.82
N GLU A 403 -10.45 20.94 -0.65
CA GLU A 403 -9.19 21.04 0.09
C GLU A 403 -9.06 20.06 1.27
N ARG A 404 -10.17 19.62 1.87
CA ARG A 404 -10.11 18.95 3.19
C ARG A 404 -10.48 17.48 3.16
N LEU A 405 -11.50 17.09 2.40
CA LEU A 405 -11.88 15.68 2.33
C LEU A 405 -10.70 14.78 1.92
N PRO A 406 -10.57 13.57 2.51
CA PRO A 406 -11.50 12.91 3.44
C PRO A 406 -11.32 13.27 4.93
N TYR A 407 -10.44 14.24 5.25
CA TYR A 407 -10.20 14.66 6.62
C TYR A 407 -11.37 15.45 7.19
N LEU A 408 -11.59 15.31 8.50
CA LEU A 408 -12.63 16.05 9.21
C LEU A 408 -12.36 17.56 9.15
N TRP A 409 -11.09 17.99 9.23
CA TRP A 409 -10.73 19.41 9.16
C TRP A 409 -9.36 19.69 8.55
N GLU A 410 -8.25 19.32 9.19
CA GLU A 410 -6.90 19.59 8.68
C GLU A 410 -6.49 18.54 7.63
N HIS A 411 -6.09 18.99 6.44
CA HIS A 411 -5.65 18.10 5.37
C HIS A 411 -4.18 17.69 5.55
N ARG A 412 -3.95 16.73 6.44
CA ARG A 412 -2.60 16.25 6.76
C ARG A 412 -2.62 14.79 7.20
N LYS A 413 -1.58 14.05 6.80
CA LYS A 413 -1.38 12.67 7.26
C LYS A 413 -1.37 12.57 8.79
N GLY A 414 -2.22 11.69 9.32
CA GLY A 414 -2.36 11.44 10.76
C GLY A 414 -3.46 12.24 11.44
N GLU A 415 -4.10 13.18 10.73
CA GLU A 415 -5.32 13.85 11.20
C GLU A 415 -6.54 12.96 11.00
N VAL A 416 -7.60 13.25 11.77
CA VAL A 416 -8.81 12.43 11.81
C VAL A 416 -9.55 12.47 10.48
N GLU A 417 -9.83 11.30 9.92
CA GLU A 417 -10.66 11.14 8.72
C GLU A 417 -12.12 10.88 9.06
N LEU A 418 -13.03 11.21 8.13
CA LEU A 418 -14.44 10.86 8.26
C LEU A 418 -14.66 9.33 8.35
N SER A 419 -13.80 8.56 7.68
CA SER A 419 -13.81 7.10 7.71
C SER A 419 -13.55 6.54 9.13
N GLU A 420 -12.67 7.18 9.89
CA GLU A 420 -12.35 6.81 11.27
C GLU A 420 -13.53 7.08 12.20
N VAL A 421 -14.22 8.23 12.02
CA VAL A 421 -15.43 8.55 12.77
C VAL A 421 -16.55 7.53 12.48
N GLU A 422 -16.73 7.18 11.20
CA GLU A 422 -17.70 6.14 10.79
C GLU A 422 -17.37 4.78 11.44
N GLU A 423 -16.10 4.38 11.44
CA GLU A 423 -15.64 3.13 12.04
C GLU A 423 -15.76 3.13 13.57
N ASP A 424 -15.43 4.24 14.24
CA ASP A 424 -15.55 4.35 15.69
C ASP A 424 -17.00 4.20 16.16
N VAL A 425 -17.95 4.86 15.49
CA VAL A 425 -19.38 4.70 15.77
C VAL A 425 -19.83 3.26 15.51
N ARG A 426 -19.38 2.66 14.40
CA ARG A 426 -19.69 1.27 14.07
C ARG A 426 -19.18 0.33 15.16
N ARG A 427 -17.92 0.47 15.57
CA ARG A 427 -17.29 -0.35 16.62
C ARG A 427 -17.94 -0.14 17.98
N PHE A 428 -18.38 1.07 18.30
CA PHE A 428 -19.14 1.35 19.52
C PHE A 428 -20.45 0.57 19.54
N LEU A 429 -21.27 0.71 18.50
CA LEU A 429 -22.59 0.06 18.44
C LEU A 429 -22.50 -1.46 18.28
N SER A 430 -21.41 -1.96 17.68
CA SER A 430 -21.19 -3.41 17.46
C SER A 430 -20.46 -4.10 18.62
N LEU A 431 -20.24 -3.42 19.75
CA LEU A 431 -19.47 -3.95 20.91
C LEU A 431 -18.02 -4.35 20.59
N ARG A 432 -17.43 -3.74 19.53
CA ARG A 432 -16.02 -3.93 19.11
C ARG A 432 -15.10 -2.81 19.62
N SER A 433 -15.57 -2.06 20.61
CA SER A 433 -14.79 -1.08 21.36
C SER A 433 -15.06 -1.24 22.86
N GLY A 434 -14.06 -0.92 23.68
CA GLY A 434 -14.19 -0.90 25.13
C GLY A 434 -15.33 -0.04 25.65
N ALA A 435 -15.52 1.14 25.04
CA ALA A 435 -16.60 2.05 25.39
C ALA A 435 -17.98 1.45 25.08
N GLY A 436 -18.15 0.81 23.91
CA GLY A 436 -19.38 0.11 23.55
C GLY A 436 -19.69 -1.05 24.49
N GLN A 437 -18.67 -1.86 24.82
CA GLN A 437 -18.77 -2.95 25.78
C GLN A 437 -19.16 -2.44 27.18
N ALA A 438 -18.54 -1.35 27.66
CA ALA A 438 -18.86 -0.75 28.95
C ALA A 438 -20.30 -0.21 29.01
N ALA A 439 -20.74 0.50 27.96
CA ALA A 439 -22.11 0.99 27.84
C ALA A 439 -23.12 -0.16 27.86
N ALA A 440 -22.85 -1.25 27.14
CA ALA A 440 -23.67 -2.45 27.17
C ALA A 440 -23.69 -3.10 28.56
N ALA A 441 -22.54 -3.19 29.25
CA ALA A 441 -22.46 -3.73 30.61
C ALA A 441 -23.33 -2.94 31.59
N LEU A 442 -23.31 -1.60 31.52
CA LEU A 442 -24.17 -0.73 32.32
C LEU A 442 -25.66 -0.98 32.04
N TYR A 443 -26.04 -1.02 30.77
CA TYR A 443 -27.42 -1.33 30.36
C TYR A 443 -27.88 -2.71 30.85
N ARG A 444 -27.03 -3.74 30.75
CA ARG A 444 -27.34 -5.09 31.25
C ARG A 444 -27.46 -5.11 32.77
N LEU A 445 -26.57 -4.43 33.48
CA LEU A 445 -26.63 -4.32 34.94
C LEU A 445 -27.96 -3.70 35.40
N GLU A 446 -28.35 -2.55 34.83
CA GLU A 446 -29.62 -1.90 35.15
C GLU A 446 -30.82 -2.83 34.91
N ARG A 447 -30.81 -3.55 33.78
CA ARG A 447 -31.85 -4.52 33.45
C ARG A 447 -31.92 -5.69 34.43
N ILE A 448 -30.77 -6.24 34.83
CA ILE A 448 -30.68 -7.32 35.83
C ILE A 448 -31.24 -6.82 37.15
N LEU A 449 -30.75 -5.68 37.66
CA LEU A 449 -31.19 -5.10 38.93
C LEU A 449 -32.67 -4.71 38.93
N GLY A 450 -33.19 -4.25 37.80
CA GLY A 450 -34.61 -3.92 37.63
C GLY A 450 -35.52 -5.15 37.68
N GLY A 451 -34.99 -6.34 37.39
CA GLY A 451 -35.72 -7.62 37.45
C GLY A 451 -35.64 -8.36 38.79
N LEU A 452 -34.81 -7.90 39.74
CA LEU A 452 -34.68 -8.52 41.06
C LEU A 452 -35.79 -8.05 42.00
N GLU A 453 -36.44 -8.99 42.69
CA GLU A 453 -37.42 -8.71 43.73
C GLU A 453 -36.80 -8.81 45.13
N GLY A 454 -37.19 -7.92 46.05
CA GLY A 454 -36.73 -7.91 47.45
C GLY A 454 -35.56 -6.97 47.74
N GLU A 455 -35.26 -6.77 49.04
CA GLU A 455 -34.14 -5.93 49.47
C GLU A 455 -32.82 -6.69 49.38
N LEU A 456 -31.88 -6.16 48.60
CA LEU A 456 -30.53 -6.71 48.41
C LEU A 456 -29.69 -6.48 49.67
N GLU A 457 -29.02 -7.54 50.14
CA GLU A 457 -28.08 -7.52 51.25
C GLU A 457 -26.64 -7.47 50.75
N GLU A 458 -26.30 -8.33 49.79
CA GLU A 458 -24.98 -8.38 49.16
C GLU A 458 -25.13 -8.37 47.63
N VAL A 459 -24.24 -7.63 46.95
CA VAL A 459 -24.12 -7.63 45.49
C VAL A 459 -22.64 -7.58 45.10
N SER A 460 -22.23 -8.53 44.25
CA SER A 460 -20.92 -8.52 43.60
C SER A 460 -21.10 -8.38 42.10
N VAL A 461 -20.49 -7.35 41.53
CA VAL A 461 -20.48 -7.08 40.09
C VAL A 461 -19.05 -7.18 39.57
N GLN A 462 -18.84 -8.00 38.55
CA GLN A 462 -17.58 -8.07 37.81
C GLN A 462 -17.82 -7.72 36.35
N VAL A 463 -17.08 -6.75 35.82
CA VAL A 463 -17.19 -6.32 34.42
C VAL A 463 -15.84 -6.48 33.75
N PHE A 464 -15.80 -7.19 32.63
CA PHE A 464 -14.60 -7.38 31.83
C PHE A 464 -14.82 -6.77 30.45
N VAL A 465 -14.03 -5.76 30.09
CA VAL A 465 -14.10 -5.04 28.81
C VAL A 465 -12.69 -4.68 28.33
N GLU A 466 -12.55 -4.30 27.06
CA GLU A 466 -11.27 -3.83 26.53
C GLU A 466 -10.97 -2.39 26.96
N GLY A 467 -9.70 -2.07 27.28
CA GLY A 467 -9.25 -0.71 27.55
C GLY A 467 -9.94 -0.07 28.76
N VAL A 468 -10.11 -0.83 29.84
CA VAL A 468 -10.81 -0.37 31.06
C VAL A 468 -10.19 0.92 31.60
N LYS A 469 -11.04 1.93 31.83
CA LYS A 469 -10.66 3.14 32.56
C LYS A 469 -11.07 3.00 34.04
N PRO A 470 -10.28 3.50 35.00
CA PRO A 470 -10.63 3.48 36.43
C PRO A 470 -12.00 4.10 36.74
N SER A 471 -12.42 5.11 35.97
CA SER A 471 -13.73 5.77 36.11
C SER A 471 -14.93 4.85 35.92
N LEU A 472 -14.78 3.73 35.19
CA LEU A 472 -15.88 2.76 35.02
C LEU A 472 -16.24 2.09 36.35
N LYS A 473 -15.24 1.79 37.19
CA LYS A 473 -15.48 1.21 38.52
C LYS A 473 -16.29 2.17 39.39
N THR A 474 -15.87 3.44 39.42
CA THR A 474 -16.56 4.50 40.18
C THR A 474 -18.01 4.66 39.71
N LEU A 475 -18.25 4.70 38.40
CA LEU A 475 -19.60 4.81 37.84
C LEU A 475 -20.50 3.62 38.24
N LEU A 476 -19.96 2.39 38.24
CA LEU A 476 -20.68 1.20 38.68
C LEU A 476 -20.99 1.24 40.19
N GLU A 477 -20.03 1.70 41.00
CA GLU A 477 -20.23 1.87 42.45
C GLU A 477 -21.30 2.92 42.75
N GLU A 478 -21.28 4.07 42.07
CA GLU A 478 -22.30 5.12 42.18
C GLU A 478 -23.70 4.61 41.83
N LEU A 479 -23.83 3.87 40.72
CA LEU A 479 -25.11 3.28 40.28
C LEU A 479 -25.68 2.28 41.30
N LEU A 480 -24.81 1.57 42.02
CA LEU A 480 -25.19 0.55 43.00
C LEU A 480 -25.37 1.09 44.43
N HIS A 481 -24.83 2.28 44.73
CA HIS A 481 -24.84 2.86 46.08
C HIS A 481 -26.27 3.09 46.61
N GLU A 482 -27.22 3.41 45.74
CA GLU A 482 -28.63 3.60 46.14
C GLU A 482 -29.39 2.27 46.37
N ARG A 483 -28.82 1.13 45.95
CA ARG A 483 -29.49 -0.18 45.92
C ARG A 483 -29.06 -1.13 47.04
N VAL A 484 -27.86 -0.94 47.61
CA VAL A 484 -27.27 -1.82 48.64
C VAL A 484 -26.63 -0.97 49.74
N LYS A 485 -26.79 -1.36 51.01
CA LYS A 485 -26.18 -0.64 52.14
C LYS A 485 -24.64 -0.75 52.12
N GLU A 486 -23.97 0.25 52.70
CA GLU A 486 -22.51 0.25 52.89
C GLU A 486 -22.03 -1.05 53.55
N GLY A 487 -21.10 -1.76 52.89
CA GLY A 487 -20.52 -3.03 53.33
C GLY A 487 -20.97 -4.27 52.55
N GLY A 488 -22.09 -4.22 51.82
CA GLY A 488 -22.61 -5.34 51.01
C GLY A 488 -22.22 -5.30 49.53
N LEU A 489 -21.44 -4.32 49.09
CA LEU A 489 -21.13 -4.07 47.67
C LEU A 489 -19.69 -4.44 47.33
N SER A 490 -19.49 -5.22 46.26
CA SER A 490 -18.17 -5.53 45.69
C SER A 490 -18.17 -5.34 44.17
N VAL A 491 -17.40 -4.36 43.67
CA VAL A 491 -17.27 -4.09 42.23
C VAL A 491 -15.84 -4.35 41.78
N THR A 492 -15.70 -5.20 40.76
CA THR A 492 -14.42 -5.49 40.10
C THR A 492 -14.53 -5.18 38.61
N VAL A 493 -13.52 -4.51 38.05
CA VAL A 493 -13.43 -4.27 36.61
C VAL A 493 -12.10 -4.81 36.11
N GLY A 494 -12.14 -5.66 35.10
CA GLY A 494 -10.96 -6.30 34.50
C GLY A 494 -10.75 -5.86 33.06
N ASP A 495 -9.52 -5.48 32.73
CA ASP A 495 -9.14 -5.13 31.37
C ASP A 495 -8.87 -6.39 30.54
N LEU A 496 -9.44 -6.47 29.34
CA LEU A 496 -9.17 -7.50 28.34
C LEU A 496 -8.34 -6.98 27.16
N GLY A 497 -8.03 -5.68 27.17
CA GLY A 497 -7.25 -5.00 26.15
C GLY A 497 -5.74 -5.20 26.33
N ARG A 498 -5.00 -4.26 25.73
CA ARG A 498 -3.52 -4.31 25.61
C ARG A 498 -2.79 -4.40 26.96
N ASP A 499 -3.36 -3.83 28.01
CA ASP A 499 -2.72 -3.65 29.32
C ASP A 499 -3.29 -4.61 30.39
N GLY A 500 -4.22 -5.50 30.02
CA GLY A 500 -5.02 -6.33 30.93
C GLY A 500 -4.52 -7.74 31.24
N GLY A 501 -3.28 -8.07 30.90
CA GLY A 501 -2.73 -9.42 31.09
C GLY A 501 -2.47 -9.82 32.55
N ILE A 502 -2.85 -11.05 32.93
CA ILE A 502 -2.58 -11.64 34.25
C ILE A 502 -1.35 -12.57 34.17
N PRO A 503 -0.28 -12.33 34.95
CA PRO A 503 0.91 -13.18 34.90
C PRO A 503 0.64 -14.59 35.46
N VAL A 504 0.94 -15.61 34.66
CA VAL A 504 0.85 -17.03 35.04
C VAL A 504 2.22 -17.72 34.96
N ILE A 505 3.08 -17.29 34.03
CA ILE A 505 4.49 -17.69 33.95
C ILE A 505 5.33 -16.40 33.87
N ASP A 506 6.35 -16.28 34.70
CA ASP A 506 7.44 -15.30 34.58
C ASP A 506 8.66 -15.92 35.23
N GLU A 507 9.38 -16.73 34.45
CA GLU A 507 10.50 -17.52 34.93
C GLU A 507 11.67 -17.48 33.95
N THR A 508 12.87 -17.73 34.47
CA THR A 508 14.09 -17.90 33.68
C THR A 508 14.73 -19.22 34.06
N VAL A 509 15.04 -20.04 33.06
CA VAL A 509 15.59 -21.38 33.21
C VAL A 509 16.90 -21.47 32.44
N GLU A 510 17.91 -22.08 33.07
CA GLU A 510 19.15 -22.48 32.40
C GLU A 510 19.04 -23.99 32.08
N LEU A 511 19.23 -24.34 30.80
CA LEU A 511 19.22 -25.72 30.35
C LEU A 511 20.67 -26.25 30.28
N PRO A 512 20.88 -27.57 30.45
CA PRO A 512 22.20 -28.17 30.26
C PRO A 512 22.77 -27.85 28.88
N TRP A 513 24.10 -27.77 28.77
CA TRP A 513 24.82 -27.49 27.52
C TRP A 513 25.23 -28.78 26.80
N GLU A 514 25.06 -28.89 25.48
CA GLU A 514 25.32 -30.14 24.75
C GLU A 514 26.80 -30.55 24.76
N VAL A 515 27.72 -29.57 24.81
CA VAL A 515 29.17 -29.83 24.82
C VAL A 515 29.62 -30.41 26.14
N ASP A 516 29.00 -30.06 27.27
CA ASP A 516 29.29 -30.65 28.57
C ASP A 516 29.01 -32.16 28.55
N ASP A 517 27.84 -32.55 28.03
CA ASP A 517 27.47 -33.95 27.83
C ASP A 517 28.49 -34.66 26.93
N LEU A 518 28.82 -34.09 25.78
CA LEU A 518 29.83 -34.67 24.89
C LEU A 518 31.16 -34.91 25.62
N GLN A 519 31.66 -33.90 26.34
CA GLN A 519 32.92 -34.01 27.06
C GLN A 519 32.87 -35.10 28.14
N ASP A 520 31.75 -35.23 28.86
CA ASP A 520 31.55 -36.31 29.83
C ASP A 520 31.62 -37.69 29.16
N ARG A 521 31.02 -37.84 27.98
CA ARG A 521 31.06 -39.10 27.22
C ARG A 521 32.46 -39.42 26.70
N LEU A 522 33.19 -38.42 26.20
CA LEU A 522 34.59 -38.59 25.78
C LEU A 522 35.50 -38.98 26.96
N ARG A 523 35.32 -38.35 28.13
CA ARG A 523 36.05 -38.66 29.37
C ARG A 523 35.76 -40.06 29.89
N ALA A 524 34.50 -40.51 29.79
CA ALA A 524 34.07 -41.79 30.28
C ALA A 524 34.48 -42.95 29.36
N GLU A 525 34.36 -42.79 28.04
CA GLU A 525 34.42 -43.92 27.10
C GLU A 525 35.62 -43.90 26.15
N LEU A 526 36.02 -42.73 25.63
CA LEU A 526 37.12 -42.64 24.66
C LEU A 526 38.47 -42.59 25.36
N PHE A 527 38.67 -41.54 26.16
CA PHE A 527 39.97 -41.21 26.73
C PHE A 527 40.62 -42.31 27.60
N PRO A 528 39.88 -43.16 28.33
CA PRO A 528 40.47 -44.28 29.06
C PRO A 528 40.99 -45.43 28.18
N ARG A 529 40.53 -45.53 26.92
CA ARG A 529 40.90 -46.61 25.99
C ARG A 529 42.10 -46.25 25.10
N VAL A 530 42.49 -44.99 25.06
CA VAL A 530 43.63 -44.48 24.29
C VAL A 530 44.95 -44.86 24.98
N LYS A 531 45.89 -45.44 24.21
CA LYS A 531 47.24 -45.79 24.68
C LYS A 531 48.30 -45.03 23.89
N GLU A 532 49.52 -45.03 24.40
CA GLU A 532 50.66 -44.44 23.69
C GLU A 532 50.82 -45.07 22.30
N GLY A 533 50.82 -44.23 21.27
CA GLY A 533 50.91 -44.66 19.86
C GLY A 533 49.61 -45.09 19.18
N SER A 534 48.46 -45.11 19.88
CA SER A 534 47.16 -45.47 19.29
C SER A 534 46.78 -44.57 18.11
N SER A 535 46.10 -45.16 17.13
CA SER A 535 45.41 -44.44 16.05
C SER A 535 43.97 -44.14 16.47
N VAL A 536 43.54 -42.88 16.36
CA VAL A 536 42.24 -42.44 16.87
C VAL A 536 41.49 -41.62 15.80
N GLU A 537 40.25 -41.99 15.50
CA GLU A 537 39.34 -41.21 14.66
C GLU A 537 38.11 -40.82 15.47
N VAL A 538 37.81 -39.52 15.52
CA VAL A 538 36.66 -38.97 16.25
C VAL A 538 35.84 -38.11 15.30
N GLU A 539 34.56 -38.42 15.15
CA GLU A 539 33.56 -37.59 14.50
C GLU A 539 32.57 -37.11 15.55
N VAL A 540 32.42 -35.79 15.68
CA VAL A 540 31.46 -35.13 16.55
C VAL A 540 30.49 -34.33 15.69
N ARG A 541 29.22 -34.30 16.08
CA ARG A 541 28.18 -33.44 15.54
C ARG A 541 27.50 -32.74 16.71
N VAL A 542 27.61 -31.42 16.76
CA VAL A 542 27.04 -30.52 17.79
C VAL A 542 26.43 -29.33 17.08
N SER A 543 25.35 -28.75 17.58
CA SER A 543 24.71 -27.58 16.96
C SER A 543 25.53 -26.30 17.10
N GLU A 544 26.58 -26.27 17.91
CA GLU A 544 27.51 -25.14 18.09
C GLU A 544 27.97 -24.34 16.84
N PRO A 545 28.25 -23.02 16.99
CA PRO A 545 28.79 -22.17 15.93
C PRO A 545 30.22 -22.56 15.52
N PRO A 546 30.69 -22.12 14.34
CA PRO A 546 31.99 -22.52 13.78
C PRO A 546 33.18 -22.36 14.73
N GLU A 547 33.25 -21.26 15.48
CA GLU A 547 34.34 -20.96 16.40
C GLU A 547 34.40 -21.93 17.59
N VAL A 548 33.24 -22.34 18.13
CA VAL A 548 33.18 -23.31 19.23
C VAL A 548 33.50 -24.70 18.73
N ARG A 549 33.03 -25.07 17.53
CA ARG A 549 33.37 -26.36 16.91
C ARG A 549 34.86 -26.49 16.63
N GLU A 550 35.50 -25.42 16.19
CA GLU A 550 36.95 -25.40 15.96
C GLU A 550 37.74 -25.47 17.27
N GLN A 551 37.30 -24.74 18.30
CA GLN A 551 37.88 -24.86 19.64
C GLN A 551 37.76 -26.30 20.17
N LEU A 552 36.58 -26.90 20.08
CA LEU A 552 36.33 -28.27 20.50
C LEU A 552 37.20 -29.28 19.74
N ARG A 553 37.40 -29.07 18.42
CA ARG A 553 38.28 -29.90 17.58
C ARG A 553 39.71 -29.89 18.11
N GLU A 554 40.27 -28.71 18.41
CA GLU A 554 41.62 -28.58 18.94
C GLU A 554 41.71 -29.11 20.38
N GLU A 555 40.73 -28.88 21.24
CA GLU A 555 40.71 -29.42 22.62
C GLU A 555 40.77 -30.95 22.64
N ILE A 556 39.95 -31.62 21.81
CA ILE A 556 39.97 -33.08 21.68
C ILE A 556 41.32 -33.56 21.15
N LEU A 557 41.86 -32.89 20.12
CA LEU A 557 43.14 -33.25 19.51
C LEU A 557 44.31 -33.10 20.49
N GLU A 558 44.36 -31.99 21.23
CA GLU A 558 45.38 -31.73 22.24
C GLU A 558 45.34 -32.75 23.38
N GLU A 559 44.15 -33.12 23.85
CA GLU A 559 43.98 -34.13 24.89
C GLU A 559 44.44 -35.53 24.41
N LEU A 560 44.14 -35.89 23.16
CA LEU A 560 44.63 -37.14 22.56
C LEU A 560 46.15 -37.16 22.42
N VAL A 561 46.76 -36.06 21.98
CA VAL A 561 48.23 -35.92 21.89
C VAL A 561 48.87 -35.97 23.27
N ARG A 562 48.27 -35.32 24.27
CA ARG A 562 48.71 -35.36 25.68
C ARG A 562 48.70 -36.78 26.25
N ARG A 563 47.81 -37.64 25.76
CA ARG A 563 47.73 -39.07 26.12
C ARG A 563 48.68 -39.99 25.34
N GLY A 564 49.54 -39.43 24.47
CA GLY A 564 50.60 -40.16 23.79
C GLY A 564 50.28 -40.58 22.35
N CYS A 565 49.19 -40.08 21.75
CA CYS A 565 48.95 -40.25 20.32
C CYS A 565 49.89 -39.35 19.50
N ARG A 566 50.38 -39.85 18.36
CA ARG A 566 51.07 -39.02 17.38
C ARG A 566 50.05 -38.25 16.55
N ARG A 567 50.32 -36.98 16.25
CA ARG A 567 49.37 -36.10 15.54
C ARG A 567 48.98 -36.67 14.16
N GLU A 568 49.89 -37.36 13.47
CA GLU A 568 49.59 -38.04 12.19
C GLU A 568 48.62 -39.23 12.30
N ASN A 569 48.44 -39.80 13.49
CA ASN A 569 47.57 -40.95 13.75
C ASN A 569 46.21 -40.54 14.32
N VAL A 570 45.94 -39.23 14.44
CA VAL A 570 44.70 -38.71 15.02
C VAL A 570 43.93 -37.93 13.96
N ARG A 571 42.64 -38.26 13.80
CA ARG A 571 41.70 -37.48 12.99
C ARG A 571 40.51 -37.07 13.85
N VAL A 572 40.29 -35.76 13.98
CA VAL A 572 39.13 -35.22 14.69
C VAL A 572 38.34 -34.36 13.70
N THR A 573 37.06 -34.69 13.53
CA THR A 573 36.11 -33.96 12.69
C THR A 573 34.96 -33.49 13.56
N VAL A 574 34.65 -32.19 13.56
CA VAL A 574 33.53 -31.61 14.30
C VAL A 574 32.60 -30.90 13.31
N LEU A 575 31.45 -31.51 13.04
CA LEU A 575 30.43 -30.99 12.14
C LEU A 575 29.33 -30.27 12.91
N SER A 576 28.61 -29.38 12.22
CA SER A 576 27.37 -28.84 12.76
C SER A 576 26.28 -29.93 12.73
N ALA A 577 25.54 -30.05 13.83
CA ALA A 577 24.33 -30.88 13.90
C ALA A 577 23.15 -30.23 13.15
N TYR A 578 23.21 -28.91 12.92
CA TYR A 578 22.30 -28.14 12.08
C TYR A 578 22.78 -28.15 10.62
N LYS A 579 21.88 -28.50 9.68
CA LYS A 579 22.21 -28.69 8.26
C LYS A 579 23.46 -29.56 8.03
N GLN A 580 23.47 -30.77 8.59
CA GLN A 580 24.64 -31.66 8.59
C GLN A 580 25.20 -31.96 7.19
N GLY A 581 24.34 -32.07 6.18
CA GLY A 581 24.78 -32.26 4.78
C GLY A 581 25.55 -31.06 4.24
N TYR A 582 25.09 -29.84 4.55
CA TYR A 582 25.80 -28.60 4.21
C TYR A 582 27.15 -28.55 4.93
N SER A 583 27.15 -28.77 6.26
CA SER A 583 28.39 -28.77 7.06
C SER A 583 29.38 -29.83 6.58
N TRP A 584 28.95 -31.02 6.18
CA TRP A 584 29.85 -32.01 5.60
C TRP A 584 30.48 -31.53 4.27
N LEU A 585 29.67 -30.97 3.37
CA LEU A 585 30.19 -30.47 2.08
C LEU A 585 31.14 -29.27 2.30
N HIS A 586 30.80 -28.37 3.21
CA HIS A 586 31.58 -27.16 3.49
C HIS A 586 32.83 -27.42 4.35
N ASP A 587 32.72 -28.21 5.41
CA ASP A 587 33.78 -28.37 6.42
C ASP A 587 34.71 -29.55 6.11
N VAL A 588 34.29 -30.50 5.26
CA VAL A 588 35.09 -31.70 4.93
C VAL A 588 35.40 -31.79 3.44
N VAL A 589 34.39 -31.70 2.58
CA VAL A 589 34.58 -31.90 1.13
C VAL A 589 35.31 -30.73 0.50
N LEU A 590 34.88 -29.50 0.78
CA LEU A 590 35.50 -28.29 0.23
C LEU A 590 37.00 -28.18 0.57
N PRO A 591 37.45 -28.32 1.84
CA PRO A 591 38.88 -28.33 2.16
C PRO A 591 39.67 -29.41 1.43
N ALA A 592 39.08 -30.60 1.24
CA ALA A 592 39.71 -31.70 0.49
C ALA A 592 39.82 -31.45 -1.03
N LEU A 593 39.17 -30.41 -1.53
CA LEU A 593 39.12 -30.03 -2.94
C LEU A 593 39.88 -28.73 -3.26
N ARG A 594 40.12 -27.83 -2.29
CA ARG A 594 40.73 -26.50 -2.52
C ARG A 594 42.03 -26.53 -3.34
N ASP A 595 42.92 -27.48 -3.06
CA ASP A 595 44.22 -27.59 -3.74
C ASP A 595 44.20 -28.52 -4.97
N LYS A 596 43.01 -28.88 -5.46
CA LYS A 596 42.85 -29.78 -6.60
C LYS A 596 42.26 -29.04 -7.80
N ALA A 597 42.65 -29.44 -9.01
CA ALA A 597 42.09 -28.92 -10.26
C ALA A 597 40.69 -29.50 -10.53
N VAL A 598 39.70 -29.11 -9.71
CA VAL A 598 38.29 -29.48 -9.87
C VAL A 598 37.73 -28.79 -11.10
N ASP A 599 36.95 -29.52 -11.89
CA ASP A 599 36.20 -29.00 -13.04
C ASP A 599 34.70 -29.17 -12.83
N THR A 600 34.25 -30.34 -12.37
CA THR A 600 32.83 -30.64 -12.11
C THR A 600 32.61 -31.32 -10.77
N ILE A 601 31.47 -31.02 -10.14
CA ILE A 601 31.01 -31.65 -8.91
C ILE A 601 29.60 -32.20 -9.12
N ARG A 602 29.40 -33.45 -8.73
CA ARG A 602 28.08 -34.07 -8.75
C ARG A 602 27.69 -34.54 -7.36
N ILE A 603 26.59 -34.00 -6.86
CA ILE A 603 26.01 -34.31 -5.55
C ILE A 603 24.75 -35.13 -5.78
N THR A 604 24.74 -36.36 -5.31
CA THR A 604 23.55 -37.22 -5.35
C THR A 604 22.90 -37.24 -3.97
N PHE A 605 21.58 -37.06 -3.88
CA PHE A 605 20.83 -37.11 -2.62
C PHE A 605 19.71 -38.18 -2.64
N ALA A 606 19.49 -38.86 -1.51
CA ALA A 606 18.39 -39.82 -1.35
C ALA A 606 17.06 -39.08 -1.13
N PRO A 607 15.94 -39.55 -1.73
CA PRO A 607 14.64 -38.95 -1.48
C PRO A 607 13.95 -39.53 -0.24
N ILE A 608 13.13 -38.72 0.43
CA ILE A 608 12.18 -39.22 1.44
C ILE A 608 10.98 -39.84 0.72
N ARG A 609 10.61 -41.08 1.06
CA ARG A 609 9.41 -41.73 0.51
C ARG A 609 8.23 -41.55 1.46
N LYS A 610 7.03 -41.33 0.90
CA LYS A 610 5.79 -41.25 1.68
C LYS A 610 5.50 -42.58 2.36
N GLY A 611 5.01 -42.52 3.61
CA GLY A 611 4.60 -43.69 4.38
C GLY A 611 5.74 -44.48 5.05
N GLU A 612 6.99 -44.02 4.98
CA GLU A 612 8.11 -44.62 5.73
C GLU A 612 7.90 -44.53 7.25
N ILE A 613 7.27 -43.45 7.71
CA ILE A 613 6.99 -43.18 9.11
C ILE A 613 5.49 -43.04 9.29
N ARG A 614 4.93 -43.78 10.26
CA ARG A 614 3.52 -43.65 10.65
C ARG A 614 3.25 -42.25 11.19
N TRP A 615 2.18 -41.63 10.70
CA TRP A 615 1.77 -40.25 11.03
C TRP A 615 2.68 -39.16 10.47
N GLN A 616 3.54 -39.48 9.51
CA GLN A 616 4.27 -38.47 8.77
C GLN A 616 3.54 -38.06 7.50
N ASN A 617 2.72 -37.01 7.57
CA ASN A 617 1.94 -36.54 6.42
C ASN A 617 2.63 -35.35 5.72
N ILE A 618 3.29 -34.49 6.49
CA ILE A 618 4.07 -33.36 6.01
C ILE A 618 5.49 -33.84 5.70
N SER A 619 5.77 -34.16 4.43
CA SER A 619 7.11 -34.53 3.98
C SER A 619 7.41 -34.05 2.56
N SER A 620 8.63 -33.57 2.35
CA SER A 620 9.17 -33.19 1.05
C SER A 620 10.08 -34.32 0.52
N PRO A 621 9.83 -34.86 -0.71
CA PRO A 621 10.71 -35.86 -1.31
C PRO A 621 12.15 -35.37 -1.52
N ILE A 622 12.36 -34.05 -1.50
CA ILE A 622 13.66 -33.38 -1.68
C ILE A 622 14.18 -32.74 -0.38
N ARG A 623 13.66 -33.13 0.81
CA ARG A 623 14.06 -32.56 2.10
C ARG A 623 15.57 -32.51 2.33
N TRP A 624 16.29 -33.55 1.90
CA TRP A 624 17.75 -33.61 1.99
C TRP A 624 18.42 -32.66 1.01
N LEU A 625 17.88 -32.46 -0.19
CA LEU A 625 18.38 -31.42 -1.09
C LEU A 625 18.17 -30.01 -0.51
N GLN A 626 17.01 -29.74 0.08
CA GLN A 626 16.70 -28.44 0.69
C GLN A 626 17.68 -28.05 1.81
N GLU A 627 18.19 -29.04 2.55
CA GLU A 627 19.21 -28.82 3.58
C GLU A 627 20.54 -28.29 3.03
N LEU A 628 20.85 -28.64 1.77
CA LEU A 628 22.10 -28.27 1.13
C LEU A 628 22.08 -26.85 0.59
N TYR A 629 20.94 -26.18 0.49
CA TYR A 629 20.89 -24.84 -0.10
C TYR A 629 21.62 -23.79 0.77
N PRO A 630 22.45 -22.88 0.20
CA PRO A 630 22.93 -22.77 -1.20
C PRO A 630 24.39 -23.25 -1.40
N ILE A 631 24.69 -24.53 -1.12
CA ILE A 631 26.08 -25.05 -1.12
C ILE A 631 26.76 -25.02 -2.50
N ASP A 632 26.00 -25.10 -3.58
CA ASP A 632 26.51 -25.02 -4.94
C ASP A 632 27.17 -23.66 -5.21
N GLU A 633 26.52 -22.56 -4.85
CA GLU A 633 27.10 -21.23 -5.02
C GLU A 633 28.33 -21.03 -4.13
N VAL A 634 28.30 -21.54 -2.90
CA VAL A 634 29.46 -21.51 -2.00
C VAL A 634 30.63 -22.30 -2.58
N LEU A 635 30.40 -23.54 -3.02
CA LEU A 635 31.44 -24.38 -3.63
C LEU A 635 31.98 -23.76 -4.93
N ALA A 636 31.11 -23.21 -5.78
CA ALA A 636 31.50 -22.56 -7.03
C ALA A 636 32.44 -21.39 -6.79
N ARG A 637 32.07 -20.51 -5.85
CA ARG A 637 32.88 -19.36 -5.43
C ARG A 637 34.24 -19.79 -4.86
N GLU A 638 34.24 -20.70 -3.91
CA GLU A 638 35.45 -21.11 -3.17
C GLU A 638 36.42 -21.95 -4.03
N LEU A 639 35.92 -22.70 -5.00
CA LEU A 639 36.73 -23.53 -5.91
C LEU A 639 37.03 -22.84 -7.25
N GLY A 640 36.43 -21.69 -7.53
CA GLY A 640 36.63 -20.94 -8.77
C GLY A 640 36.11 -21.65 -10.02
N ILE A 641 35.00 -22.40 -9.90
CA ILE A 641 34.33 -23.08 -11.01
C ILE A 641 32.95 -22.46 -11.29
N PRO A 642 32.43 -22.54 -12.52
CA PRO A 642 31.06 -22.09 -12.80
C PRO A 642 30.02 -22.88 -12.00
N VAL A 643 28.95 -22.23 -11.54
CA VAL A 643 27.91 -22.88 -10.71
C VAL A 643 27.20 -24.01 -11.48
N GLU A 644 27.05 -23.87 -12.80
CA GLU A 644 26.49 -24.88 -13.69
C GLU A 644 27.30 -26.19 -13.73
N ASN A 645 28.55 -26.17 -13.27
CA ASN A 645 29.39 -27.37 -13.15
C ASN A 645 29.13 -28.15 -11.85
N ILE A 646 28.24 -27.66 -10.98
CA ILE A 646 27.80 -28.32 -9.75
C ILE A 646 26.37 -28.80 -9.96
N THR A 647 26.18 -30.12 -9.95
CA THR A 647 24.92 -30.75 -10.34
C THR A 647 24.34 -31.61 -9.23
N PHE A 648 23.01 -31.52 -9.05
CA PHE A 648 22.27 -32.33 -8.09
C PHE A 648 21.50 -33.44 -8.79
N GLU A 649 21.71 -34.69 -8.37
CA GLU A 649 20.99 -35.86 -8.88
C GLU A 649 20.22 -36.56 -7.76
N ARG A 650 18.98 -36.95 -8.04
CA ARG A 650 18.20 -37.78 -7.10
C ARG A 650 18.64 -39.24 -7.18
N SER A 651 18.97 -39.84 -6.04
CA SER A 651 19.29 -41.27 -5.92
C SER A 651 18.03 -42.15 -5.99
N SER A 652 18.18 -43.35 -6.54
CA SER A 652 17.18 -44.43 -6.40
C SER A 652 17.33 -45.22 -5.08
N GLN A 653 18.50 -45.13 -4.45
CA GLN A 653 18.84 -45.78 -3.19
C GLN A 653 18.44 -44.89 -2.00
N ALA A 654 18.05 -45.52 -0.89
CA ALA A 654 17.72 -44.81 0.35
C ALA A 654 18.97 -44.40 1.15
N THR A 655 20.06 -45.16 0.99
CA THR A 655 21.35 -44.89 1.64
C THR A 655 22.51 -45.12 0.66
N PRO A 656 23.65 -44.41 0.82
CA PRO A 656 23.82 -43.25 1.71
C PRO A 656 22.95 -42.07 1.27
N ILE A 657 22.61 -41.19 2.22
CA ILE A 657 21.76 -40.02 1.95
C ILE A 657 22.44 -39.07 0.97
N TYR A 658 23.74 -38.81 1.11
CA TYR A 658 24.50 -38.03 0.14
C TYR A 658 25.67 -38.83 -0.43
N ARG A 659 25.93 -38.63 -1.73
CA ARG A 659 27.18 -38.98 -2.39
C ARG A 659 27.71 -37.77 -3.14
N VAL A 660 29.01 -37.53 -3.08
CA VAL A 660 29.67 -36.50 -3.89
C VAL A 660 30.74 -37.14 -4.76
N LYS A 661 30.85 -36.69 -6.01
CA LYS A 661 31.94 -37.02 -6.92
C LYS A 661 32.45 -35.74 -7.59
N ALA A 662 33.71 -35.40 -7.36
CA ALA A 662 34.39 -34.30 -8.04
C ALA A 662 35.35 -34.85 -9.09
N ARG A 663 35.42 -34.20 -10.25
CA ARG A 663 36.28 -34.59 -11.38
C ARG A 663 37.15 -33.43 -11.86
N ASP A 664 38.31 -33.76 -12.43
CA ASP A 664 39.15 -32.81 -13.16
C ASP A 664 38.66 -32.61 -14.61
N ARG A 665 39.36 -31.74 -15.37
CA ARG A 665 39.05 -31.42 -16.78
C ARG A 665 39.18 -32.62 -17.71
N GLU A 666 40.00 -33.60 -17.35
CA GLU A 666 40.15 -34.87 -18.07
C GLU A 666 39.05 -35.90 -17.70
N GLY A 667 38.12 -35.54 -16.82
CA GLY A 667 37.02 -36.38 -16.37
C GLY A 667 37.40 -37.45 -15.32
N ARG A 668 38.61 -37.38 -14.75
CA ARG A 668 39.09 -38.31 -13.73
C ARG A 668 38.49 -37.92 -12.38
N VAL A 669 38.08 -38.92 -11.60
CA VAL A 669 37.53 -38.69 -10.25
C VAL A 669 38.67 -38.36 -9.30
N ILE A 670 38.69 -37.13 -8.76
CA ILE A 670 39.72 -36.64 -7.83
C ILE A 670 39.23 -36.61 -6.38
N TYR A 671 37.93 -36.78 -6.17
CA TYR A 671 37.31 -37.01 -4.87
C TYR A 671 35.99 -37.80 -5.02
N ALA A 672 35.76 -38.72 -4.10
CA ALA A 672 34.47 -39.37 -3.92
C ALA A 672 34.20 -39.52 -2.42
N GLY A 673 32.99 -39.17 -1.98
CA GLY A 673 32.59 -39.25 -0.57
C GLY A 673 31.12 -39.63 -0.42
N GLU A 674 30.79 -40.22 0.72
CA GLU A 674 29.42 -40.59 1.10
C GLU A 674 29.13 -40.07 2.51
N PHE A 675 27.89 -39.61 2.76
CA PHE A 675 27.50 -39.07 4.07
C PHE A 675 26.04 -39.39 4.41
N ASN A 676 25.79 -39.65 5.69
CA ASN A 676 24.45 -39.83 6.25
C ASN A 676 24.25 -38.87 7.42
N PRO A 677 23.31 -37.92 7.34
CA PRO A 677 22.84 -37.16 8.49
C PRO A 677 22.31 -38.08 9.60
N LYS A 678 22.56 -37.69 10.85
CA LYS A 678 21.97 -38.33 12.02
C LYS A 678 20.71 -37.56 12.38
N PHE A 679 19.59 -38.27 12.51
CA PHE A 679 18.31 -37.67 12.84
C PHE A 679 17.51 -38.58 13.76
N VAL A 680 16.59 -37.99 14.52
CA VAL A 680 15.55 -38.68 15.26
C VAL A 680 14.19 -38.44 14.63
N VAL A 681 13.23 -39.30 14.96
CA VAL A 681 11.83 -39.14 14.59
C VAL A 681 11.04 -38.86 15.86
N GLN A 682 10.38 -37.71 15.92
CA GLN A 682 9.59 -37.31 17.08
C GLN A 682 8.23 -36.72 16.67
N PRO A 683 7.24 -36.72 17.58
CA PRO A 683 6.01 -35.94 17.37
C PRO A 683 6.32 -34.48 17.07
N LEU A 684 5.56 -33.87 16.15
CA LEU A 684 5.60 -32.41 15.96
C LEU A 684 5.15 -31.70 17.24
N LEU A 685 4.03 -32.17 17.81
CA LEU A 685 3.44 -31.67 19.05
C LEU A 685 3.38 -32.80 20.08
N LYS A 686 4.08 -32.66 21.22
CA LYS A 686 4.12 -33.67 22.29
C LYS A 686 2.73 -34.04 22.81
N ARG A 687 1.86 -33.04 22.99
CA ARG A 687 0.47 -33.21 23.44
C ARG A 687 -0.39 -34.04 22.49
N PHE A 688 -0.09 -33.97 21.19
CA PHE A 688 -0.86 -34.60 20.12
C PHE A 688 0.05 -35.55 19.30
N PRO A 689 0.55 -36.65 19.89
CA PRO A 689 1.58 -37.47 19.28
C PRO A 689 1.17 -38.22 18.01
N ASP A 690 -0.15 -38.35 17.78
CA ASP A 690 -0.74 -38.96 16.60
C ASP A 690 -1.11 -37.94 15.50
N TYR A 691 -0.88 -36.63 15.72
CA TYR A 691 -1.17 -35.59 14.73
C TYR A 691 -0.17 -35.62 13.56
N GLU A 692 1.12 -35.49 13.87
CA GLU A 692 2.20 -35.41 12.89
C GLU A 692 3.55 -35.84 13.50
N LYS A 693 4.46 -36.38 12.69
CA LYS A 693 5.83 -36.76 13.10
C LYS A 693 6.89 -36.21 12.15
N VAL A 694 7.93 -35.62 12.72
CA VAL A 694 9.01 -34.96 11.98
C VAL A 694 10.35 -35.68 12.14
N ARG A 695 11.22 -35.54 11.13
CA ARG A 695 12.64 -35.92 11.22
C ARG A 695 13.43 -34.69 11.66
N VAL A 696 14.14 -34.79 12.76
CA VAL A 696 14.96 -33.70 13.31
C VAL A 696 16.41 -34.16 13.33
N THR A 697 17.29 -33.42 12.67
CA THR A 697 18.73 -33.66 12.73
C THR A 697 19.22 -33.46 14.17
N THR A 698 20.08 -34.35 14.64
CA THR A 698 20.52 -34.40 16.05
C THR A 698 22.03 -34.53 16.16
N GLY A 699 22.56 -34.25 17.35
CA GLY A 699 23.97 -34.37 17.68
C GLY A 699 24.39 -35.83 17.81
N TRP A 700 25.68 -36.09 17.62
CA TRP A 700 26.22 -37.44 17.60
C TRP A 700 27.72 -37.45 17.87
N VAL A 701 28.20 -38.48 18.54
CA VAL A 701 29.64 -38.73 18.69
C VAL A 701 29.95 -40.15 18.27
N ARG A 702 30.98 -40.30 17.42
CA ARG A 702 31.56 -41.58 17.05
C ARG A 702 33.07 -41.50 17.22
N ALA A 703 33.65 -42.43 17.97
CA ALA A 703 35.08 -42.52 18.15
C ALA A 703 35.58 -43.96 17.94
N GLU A 704 36.70 -44.09 17.23
CA GLU A 704 37.38 -45.34 16.93
C GLU A 704 38.82 -45.28 17.43
N VAL A 705 39.29 -46.35 18.07
CA VAL A 705 40.67 -46.52 18.53
C VAL A 705 41.23 -47.79 17.92
N ASP A 706 42.34 -47.68 17.19
CA ASP A 706 43.02 -48.79 16.52
C ASP A 706 42.09 -49.64 15.62
N GLY A 707 41.07 -48.99 15.04
CA GLY A 707 40.05 -49.61 14.17
C GLY A 707 38.84 -50.22 14.89
N GLU A 708 38.76 -50.11 16.22
CA GLU A 708 37.62 -50.54 17.02
C GLU A 708 36.75 -49.34 17.43
N VAL A 709 35.44 -49.41 17.17
CA VAL A 709 34.47 -48.39 17.63
C VAL A 709 34.32 -48.48 19.14
N VAL A 710 34.74 -47.43 19.85
CA VAL A 710 34.68 -47.35 21.32
C VAL A 710 33.54 -46.48 21.83
N LEU A 711 32.99 -45.62 20.97
CA LEU A 711 31.89 -44.71 21.26
C LEU A 711 31.09 -44.48 19.97
N ASP A 712 29.77 -44.64 19.99
CA ASP A 712 28.88 -44.35 18.85
C ASP A 712 27.45 -44.10 19.38
N GLU A 713 27.15 -42.85 19.71
CA GLU A 713 25.91 -42.50 20.42
C GLU A 713 25.42 -41.07 20.11
N ARG A 714 24.16 -40.83 20.47
CA ARG A 714 23.50 -39.53 20.32
C ARG A 714 23.93 -38.56 21.40
N ILE A 715 24.14 -37.31 21.01
CA ILE A 715 24.19 -36.15 21.90
C ILE A 715 22.96 -35.29 21.59
N VAL A 716 22.11 -35.03 22.59
CA VAL A 716 20.91 -34.21 22.37
C VAL A 716 21.33 -32.75 22.25
N THR A 717 20.95 -32.11 21.15
CA THR A 717 21.36 -30.73 20.86
C THR A 717 20.64 -29.72 21.73
N ASP A 718 21.21 -28.52 21.83
CA ASP A 718 20.64 -27.42 22.58
C ASP A 718 19.23 -27.02 22.08
N PRO A 719 18.95 -26.92 20.75
CA PRO A 719 17.59 -26.65 20.25
C PRO A 719 16.60 -27.77 20.57
N GLU A 720 17.04 -29.03 20.58
CA GLU A 720 16.19 -30.16 20.99
C GLU A 720 15.80 -30.04 22.48
N ARG A 721 16.75 -29.67 23.35
CA ARG A 721 16.47 -29.45 24.79
C ARG A 721 15.53 -28.29 25.03
N PHE A 722 15.73 -27.17 24.32
CA PHE A 722 14.80 -26.05 24.36
C PHE A 722 13.39 -26.51 23.97
N TRP A 723 13.25 -27.21 22.85
CA TRP A 723 11.97 -27.71 22.37
C TRP A 723 11.31 -28.67 23.35
N ASP A 724 12.12 -29.52 23.99
CA ASP A 724 11.63 -30.45 25.00
C ASP A 724 11.02 -29.73 26.21
N TYR A 725 11.67 -28.68 26.70
CA TYR A 725 11.18 -27.79 27.77
C TYR A 725 9.96 -26.99 27.31
N TYR A 726 10.03 -26.36 26.14
CA TYR A 726 8.95 -25.51 25.64
C TYR A 726 7.64 -26.28 25.46
N GLN A 727 7.68 -27.46 24.84
CA GLN A 727 6.47 -28.26 24.66
C GLN A 727 6.02 -28.98 25.94
N GLY A 728 6.96 -29.46 26.76
CA GLY A 728 6.64 -30.26 27.93
C GLY A 728 6.19 -29.46 29.15
N GLU A 729 6.71 -28.24 29.32
CA GLU A 729 6.48 -27.41 30.51
C GLU A 729 5.68 -26.16 30.18
N VAL A 730 6.10 -25.39 29.15
CA VAL A 730 5.48 -24.10 28.82
C VAL A 730 4.11 -24.30 28.17
N LEU A 731 4.05 -25.04 27.06
CA LEU A 731 2.79 -25.24 26.33
C LEU A 731 1.75 -26.05 27.13
N GLU A 732 2.15 -26.97 28.01
CA GLU A 732 1.21 -27.66 28.89
C GLU A 732 0.58 -26.69 29.92
N ARG A 733 1.36 -25.77 30.52
CA ARG A 733 0.81 -24.74 31.42
C ARG A 733 -0.09 -23.74 30.69
N VAL A 734 0.25 -23.39 29.44
CA VAL A 734 -0.62 -22.57 28.58
C VAL A 734 -1.91 -23.32 28.26
N PHE A 735 -1.83 -24.61 27.93
CA PHE A 735 -2.97 -25.47 27.68
C PHE A 735 -3.90 -25.54 28.90
N GLU A 736 -3.37 -25.86 30.08
CA GLU A 736 -4.15 -25.94 31.32
C GLU A 736 -4.88 -24.62 31.59
N ASN A 737 -4.17 -23.49 31.50
CA ASN A 737 -4.77 -22.18 31.72
C ASN A 737 -5.89 -21.85 30.72
N VAL A 738 -5.70 -22.17 29.44
CA VAL A 738 -6.72 -21.96 28.41
C VAL A 738 -7.91 -22.89 28.66
N MET A 739 -7.68 -24.17 28.91
CA MET A 739 -8.79 -25.11 29.14
C MET A 739 -9.59 -24.72 30.39
N ASP A 740 -8.95 -24.25 31.46
CA ASP A 740 -9.63 -23.76 32.65
C ASP A 740 -10.43 -22.48 32.37
N LEU A 741 -9.83 -21.49 31.70
CA LEU A 741 -10.46 -20.20 31.42
C LEU A 741 -11.70 -20.32 30.52
N TYR A 742 -11.70 -21.31 29.63
CA TYR A 742 -12.78 -21.56 28.67
C TYR A 742 -13.66 -22.77 29.04
N GLU A 743 -13.58 -23.26 30.29
CA GLU A 743 -14.40 -24.37 30.80
C GLU A 743 -14.33 -25.62 29.91
N GLY A 744 -13.14 -25.88 29.35
CA GLY A 744 -12.84 -27.00 28.45
C GLY A 744 -13.27 -26.83 27.00
N ALA A 745 -13.87 -25.70 26.63
CA ALA A 745 -14.44 -25.46 25.30
C ALA A 745 -14.09 -24.06 24.75
N PRO A 746 -12.82 -23.81 24.38
CA PRO A 746 -12.46 -22.61 23.63
C PRO A 746 -13.09 -22.66 22.22
N THR A 747 -13.64 -21.53 21.76
CA THR A 747 -14.25 -21.42 20.42
C THR A 747 -13.69 -20.21 19.67
N PRO A 748 -13.76 -20.17 18.32
CA PRO A 748 -13.23 -19.05 17.53
C PRO A 748 -13.80 -17.68 17.92
N GLU A 749 -15.06 -17.60 18.35
CA GLU A 749 -15.73 -16.34 18.70
C GLU A 749 -15.20 -15.70 19.99
N LYS A 750 -14.49 -16.46 20.82
CA LYS A 750 -13.91 -15.98 22.08
C LYS A 750 -12.42 -15.66 21.98
N ALA A 751 -11.85 -15.73 20.78
CA ALA A 751 -10.48 -15.37 20.52
C ALA A 751 -10.21 -13.89 20.91
N PRO A 752 -8.98 -13.54 21.35
CA PRO A 752 -7.85 -14.44 21.60
C PRO A 752 -8.01 -15.25 22.90
N TYR A 753 -7.31 -16.38 23.04
CA TYR A 753 -7.41 -17.27 24.21
C TYR A 753 -6.55 -16.83 25.39
N PHE A 754 -5.40 -16.21 25.12
CA PHE A 754 -4.50 -15.63 26.10
C PHE A 754 -4.06 -14.21 25.69
N HIS A 755 -3.41 -13.49 26.58
CA HIS A 755 -3.00 -12.11 26.33
C HIS A 755 -1.65 -12.03 25.59
N SER A 756 -0.61 -12.67 26.13
CA SER A 756 0.69 -12.77 25.47
C SER A 756 1.51 -13.96 25.97
N LEU A 757 2.35 -14.51 25.09
CA LEU A 757 3.37 -15.50 25.37
C LEU A 757 4.69 -14.97 24.81
N GLU A 758 5.52 -14.42 25.70
CA GLU A 758 6.86 -13.95 25.36
C GLU A 758 7.87 -15.05 25.69
N VAL A 759 8.71 -15.41 24.73
CA VAL A 759 9.74 -16.44 24.89
C VAL A 759 11.07 -15.83 24.46
N GLU A 760 11.94 -15.54 25.42
CA GLU A 760 13.29 -15.04 25.15
C GLU A 760 14.32 -16.15 25.27
N VAL A 761 15.24 -16.24 24.31
CA VAL A 761 16.20 -17.36 24.22
C VAL A 761 17.61 -16.84 23.93
N TRP A 762 18.60 -17.35 24.68
CA TRP A 762 20.04 -17.18 24.46
C TRP A 762 20.70 -18.54 24.34
N MET A 763 21.42 -18.81 23.24
CA MET A 763 22.04 -20.11 22.97
C MET A 763 23.38 -19.98 22.22
N SER A 764 24.22 -21.00 22.32
CA SER A 764 25.47 -21.12 21.55
C SER A 764 25.20 -21.83 20.22
N GLU A 765 24.63 -21.11 19.26
CA GLU A 765 24.12 -21.69 18.01
C GLU A 765 24.71 -21.00 16.77
N PRO A 766 24.67 -21.62 15.57
CA PRO A 766 25.18 -21.05 14.34
C PRO A 766 24.32 -19.86 13.95
N ASP A 767 24.98 -18.74 13.64
CA ASP A 767 24.35 -17.51 13.16
C ASP A 767 25.37 -16.69 12.35
N TYR A 768 25.53 -17.01 11.06
CA TYR A 768 26.54 -16.38 10.22
C TYR A 768 26.15 -16.26 8.74
N PRO A 769 26.56 -15.17 8.06
CA PRO A 769 26.28 -14.95 6.64
C PRO A 769 27.15 -15.86 5.75
N LEU A 770 26.59 -16.28 4.62
CA LEU A 770 27.29 -17.14 3.65
C LEU A 770 28.03 -16.37 2.55
N GLY A 771 27.73 -15.07 2.39
CA GLY A 771 28.27 -14.26 1.29
C GLY A 771 27.71 -14.63 -0.08
N VAL A 772 26.50 -15.17 -0.11
CA VAL A 772 25.67 -15.41 -1.30
C VAL A 772 24.38 -14.63 -1.05
N ASP A 773 24.13 -13.59 -1.84
CA ASP A 773 23.05 -12.62 -1.64
C ASP A 773 22.92 -12.13 -0.18
N GLN A 774 21.80 -12.46 0.50
CA GLN A 774 21.56 -12.21 1.93
C GLN A 774 21.36 -13.53 2.70
N GLU A 775 21.82 -14.65 2.15
CA GLU A 775 21.65 -15.98 2.75
C GLU A 775 22.58 -16.20 3.94
N GLN A 776 22.07 -16.92 4.94
CA GLN A 776 22.80 -17.23 6.17
C GLN A 776 22.49 -18.63 6.70
N ILE A 777 23.38 -19.12 7.56
CA ILE A 777 23.15 -20.33 8.36
C ILE A 777 22.82 -19.84 9.76
N SER A 778 21.53 -19.88 10.11
CA SER A 778 21.05 -19.50 11.43
C SER A 778 20.01 -20.48 11.96
N SER A 779 20.37 -21.29 12.97
CA SER A 779 19.36 -22.09 13.70
C SER A 779 18.54 -21.20 14.64
N LEU A 780 19.08 -20.04 15.04
CA LEU A 780 18.41 -19.04 15.85
C LEU A 780 17.23 -18.39 15.10
N GLU A 781 17.39 -18.05 13.82
CA GLU A 781 16.28 -17.58 12.99
C GLU A 781 15.22 -18.65 12.77
N ALA A 782 15.64 -19.88 12.50
CA ALA A 782 14.72 -21.01 12.39
C ALA A 782 13.91 -21.16 13.70
N LEU A 783 14.57 -21.03 14.86
CA LEU A 783 13.92 -21.11 16.17
C LEU A 783 12.88 -20.00 16.41
N HIS A 784 13.12 -18.79 15.91
CA HIS A 784 12.14 -17.70 15.98
C HIS A 784 10.83 -18.07 15.26
N GLU A 785 10.94 -18.55 14.02
CA GLU A 785 9.79 -18.98 13.21
C GLU A 785 9.07 -20.17 13.86
N ASP A 786 9.85 -21.15 14.30
CA ASP A 786 9.42 -22.35 15.00
C ASP A 786 8.54 -22.03 16.22
N ILE A 787 8.99 -21.17 17.13
CA ILE A 787 8.20 -20.77 18.30
C ILE A 787 6.86 -20.15 17.86
N TYR A 788 6.86 -19.29 16.84
CA TYR A 788 5.65 -18.63 16.39
C TYR A 788 4.66 -19.60 15.71
N PHE A 789 5.09 -20.28 14.65
CA PHE A 789 4.23 -21.11 13.81
C PHE A 789 3.82 -22.42 14.48
N GLU A 790 4.68 -23.05 15.29
CA GLU A 790 4.29 -24.27 15.99
C GLU A 790 3.35 -23.96 17.15
N THR A 791 3.46 -22.79 17.78
CA THR A 791 2.45 -22.36 18.78
C THR A 791 1.10 -22.08 18.11
N LEU A 792 1.07 -21.48 16.92
CA LEU A 792 -0.18 -21.37 16.14
C LEU A 792 -0.75 -22.75 15.80
N THR A 793 0.11 -23.66 15.32
CA THR A 793 -0.27 -25.04 15.00
C THR A 793 -0.80 -25.77 16.23
N PHE A 794 -0.19 -25.56 17.40
CA PHE A 794 -0.66 -26.11 18.66
C PHE A 794 -2.10 -25.71 18.96
N PHE A 795 -2.45 -24.43 18.81
CA PHE A 795 -3.83 -23.96 19.01
C PHE A 795 -4.79 -24.43 17.92
N ASP A 796 -4.36 -24.49 16.66
CA ASP A 796 -5.15 -25.07 15.57
C ASP A 796 -5.55 -26.52 15.89
N VAL A 797 -4.61 -27.34 16.33
CA VAL A 797 -4.85 -28.75 16.71
C VAL A 797 -5.69 -28.85 17.97
N LEU A 798 -5.39 -28.05 19.00
CA LEU A 798 -6.18 -27.96 20.23
C LEU A 798 -7.65 -27.69 19.91
N GLY A 799 -7.90 -26.72 19.03
CA GLY A 799 -9.22 -26.41 18.51
C GLY A 799 -9.95 -27.59 17.90
N LEU A 800 -9.30 -28.25 16.95
CA LEU A 800 -9.88 -29.39 16.25
C LEU A 800 -10.24 -30.54 17.21
N PHE A 801 -9.41 -30.78 18.24
CA PHE A 801 -9.64 -31.85 19.21
C PHE A 801 -10.76 -31.53 20.22
N TYR A 802 -10.82 -30.29 20.73
CA TYR A 802 -11.72 -29.95 21.85
C TYR A 802 -12.99 -29.20 21.44
N SER A 803 -12.97 -28.51 20.30
CA SER A 803 -14.10 -27.69 19.82
C SER A 803 -14.58 -28.06 18.42
N GLY A 804 -13.85 -28.90 17.70
CA GLY A 804 -14.13 -29.26 16.30
C GLY A 804 -13.85 -28.14 15.30
N GLN A 805 -13.27 -27.02 15.73
CA GLN A 805 -12.95 -25.85 14.90
C GLN A 805 -11.52 -25.38 15.16
N ARG A 806 -10.85 -24.80 14.17
CA ARG A 806 -9.48 -24.29 14.34
C ARG A 806 -9.46 -22.99 15.14
N LEU A 807 -8.46 -22.82 16.00
CA LEU A 807 -8.28 -21.65 16.87
C LEU A 807 -7.13 -20.78 16.34
N THR A 808 -7.40 -20.07 15.24
CA THR A 808 -6.36 -19.40 14.44
C THR A 808 -5.80 -18.11 15.03
N TYR A 809 -6.44 -17.56 16.08
CA TYR A 809 -6.02 -16.31 16.72
C TYR A 809 -5.85 -16.50 18.23
N PRO A 810 -4.74 -17.11 18.70
CA PRO A 810 -4.69 -17.57 20.07
C PRO A 810 -4.29 -16.51 21.11
N GLY A 811 -3.53 -15.50 20.70
CA GLY A 811 -2.96 -14.48 21.57
C GLY A 811 -1.64 -13.99 20.98
N ARG A 812 -1.02 -12.97 21.58
CA ARG A 812 0.25 -12.44 21.07
C ARG A 812 1.40 -13.41 21.38
N ILE A 813 1.97 -14.03 20.36
CA ILE A 813 3.17 -14.88 20.48
C ILE A 813 4.37 -14.00 20.12
N ILE A 814 5.31 -13.82 21.05
CA ILE A 814 6.43 -12.89 20.94
C ILE A 814 7.73 -13.66 21.20
N PRO A 815 8.28 -14.33 20.17
CA PRO A 815 9.63 -14.88 20.24
C PRO A 815 10.67 -13.75 20.25
N ARG A 816 11.66 -13.84 21.13
CA ARG A 816 12.82 -12.94 21.20
C ARG A 816 14.09 -13.76 21.22
N ILE A 817 14.67 -13.94 20.04
CA ILE A 817 15.93 -14.67 19.91
C ILE A 817 17.07 -13.67 19.97
N HIS A 818 18.00 -13.90 20.88
CA HIS A 818 19.18 -13.05 21.04
C HIS A 818 20.33 -13.56 20.17
N PRO A 819 21.29 -12.70 19.79
CA PRO A 819 22.49 -13.13 19.06
C PRO A 819 23.19 -14.30 19.74
N SER A 820 23.86 -15.11 18.93
CA SER A 820 24.59 -16.28 19.42
C SER A 820 25.52 -15.92 20.59
N ARG A 821 25.54 -16.80 21.59
CA ARG A 821 26.34 -16.69 22.82
C ARG A 821 27.33 -17.86 22.89
N PRO A 822 28.46 -17.80 22.14
CA PRO A 822 29.39 -18.91 22.01
C PRO A 822 29.87 -19.50 23.34
N GLY A 823 29.88 -20.83 23.43
CA GLY A 823 30.48 -21.61 24.52
C GLY A 823 29.67 -21.63 25.81
N ARG A 824 28.35 -21.42 25.75
CA ARG A 824 27.48 -21.37 26.92
C ARG A 824 26.13 -22.03 26.62
N GLY A 825 25.62 -22.82 27.56
CA GLY A 825 24.33 -23.49 27.43
C GLY A 825 23.12 -22.55 27.36
N PRO A 826 21.94 -23.09 26.97
CA PRO A 826 20.76 -22.29 26.73
C PRO A 826 20.23 -21.61 27.98
N THR A 827 19.85 -20.34 27.85
CA THR A 827 19.03 -19.62 28.84
C THR A 827 17.70 -19.26 28.19
N VAL A 828 16.59 -19.55 28.88
CA VAL A 828 15.23 -19.31 28.38
C VAL A 828 14.47 -18.50 29.40
N ARG A 829 13.87 -17.38 29.00
CA ARG A 829 12.92 -16.63 29.81
C ARG A 829 11.54 -16.74 29.19
N VAL A 830 10.57 -17.19 29.96
CA VAL A 830 9.17 -17.29 29.52
C VAL A 830 8.31 -16.36 30.34
N ARG A 831 7.56 -15.50 29.65
CA ARG A 831 6.52 -14.67 30.26
C ARG A 831 5.18 -14.94 29.57
N TYR A 832 4.30 -15.63 30.26
CA TYR A 832 2.94 -15.92 29.80
C TYR A 832 1.94 -15.12 30.63
N LEU A 833 1.16 -14.29 29.93
CA LEU A 833 0.05 -13.52 30.48
C LEU A 833 -1.27 -14.13 29.99
N ALA A 834 -2.09 -14.61 30.93
CA ALA A 834 -3.45 -15.04 30.69
C ALA A 834 -4.39 -13.82 30.56
N LYS A 835 -5.61 -14.06 30.05
CA LYS A 835 -6.68 -13.05 30.10
C LYS A 835 -7.36 -13.06 31.47
N ALA A 836 -7.85 -11.90 31.89
CA ALA A 836 -8.69 -11.80 33.09
C ALA A 836 -10.04 -12.54 32.97
N ALA A 837 -10.51 -12.76 31.74
CA ALA A 837 -11.75 -13.45 31.44
C ALA A 837 -11.72 -14.03 30.02
N SER A 838 -12.53 -15.06 29.76
CA SER A 838 -12.67 -15.70 28.45
C SER A 838 -13.06 -14.73 27.32
N ASN A 839 -13.86 -13.73 27.61
CA ASN A 839 -14.41 -12.76 26.65
C ASN A 839 -14.96 -11.55 27.41
N PRO A 840 -15.27 -10.43 26.74
CA PRO A 840 -15.99 -9.33 27.35
C PRO A 840 -17.32 -9.82 27.93
N LYS A 841 -17.59 -9.52 29.20
CA LYS A 841 -18.77 -10.02 29.93
C LYS A 841 -19.03 -9.25 31.22
N ILE A 842 -20.24 -9.42 31.73
CA ILE A 842 -20.65 -9.00 33.08
C ILE A 842 -21.09 -10.23 33.89
N LEU A 843 -20.67 -10.28 35.15
CA LEU A 843 -21.07 -11.27 36.15
C LEU A 843 -21.68 -10.53 37.33
N VAL A 844 -22.92 -10.87 37.68
CA VAL A 844 -23.63 -10.30 38.84
C VAL A 844 -24.01 -11.43 39.78
N ARG A 845 -23.53 -11.37 41.01
CA ARG A 845 -23.94 -12.24 42.13
C ARG A 845 -24.67 -11.41 43.16
N TRP A 846 -25.73 -11.95 43.74
CA TRP A 846 -26.47 -11.24 44.79
C TRP A 846 -26.98 -12.18 45.86
N ARG A 847 -27.23 -11.61 47.06
CA ARG A 847 -27.97 -12.21 48.17
C ARG A 847 -29.03 -11.22 48.65
N THR A 848 -30.27 -11.66 48.82
CA THR A 848 -31.33 -10.85 49.43
C THR A 848 -31.35 -11.04 50.94
N LYS A 849 -31.95 -10.11 51.69
CA LYS A 849 -32.13 -10.23 53.16
C LYS A 849 -32.97 -11.44 53.59
N LYS A 850 -33.69 -12.07 52.66
CA LYS A 850 -34.45 -13.30 52.90
C LYS A 850 -33.60 -14.56 52.71
N GLY A 851 -32.32 -14.41 52.37
CA GLY A 851 -31.38 -15.51 52.13
C GLY A 851 -31.46 -16.11 50.72
N GLU A 852 -32.10 -15.44 49.76
CA GLU A 852 -32.11 -15.89 48.36
C GLU A 852 -30.82 -15.44 47.67
N GLU A 853 -30.14 -16.35 47.00
CA GLU A 853 -28.89 -16.09 46.28
C GLU A 853 -29.05 -16.37 44.79
N GLY A 854 -28.32 -15.64 43.95
CA GLY A 854 -28.29 -15.88 42.52
C GLY A 854 -27.02 -15.39 41.85
N GLU A 855 -26.78 -15.92 40.66
CA GLU A 855 -25.69 -15.55 39.76
C GLU A 855 -26.24 -15.42 38.34
N ILE A 856 -25.90 -14.31 37.67
CA ILE A 856 -26.17 -14.09 36.24
C ILE A 856 -24.85 -13.70 35.56
N LYS A 857 -24.54 -14.39 34.46
CA LYS A 857 -23.41 -14.14 33.56
C LYS A 857 -23.95 -13.77 32.18
N GLU A 858 -23.59 -12.60 31.66
CA GLU A 858 -23.95 -12.18 30.30
C GLU A 858 -22.68 -11.80 29.50
N ASP A 859 -22.52 -12.42 28.33
CA ASP A 859 -21.43 -12.12 27.42
C ASP A 859 -21.73 -10.86 26.60
N LEU A 860 -20.69 -10.06 26.32
CA LEU A 860 -20.73 -8.82 25.56
C LEU A 860 -20.02 -9.00 24.21
N LEU A 861 -20.30 -10.11 23.53
CA LEU A 861 -19.69 -10.45 22.24
C LEU A 861 -20.11 -9.48 21.14
N PRO A 862 -19.27 -9.27 20.12
CA PRO A 862 -19.60 -8.42 18.98
C PRO A 862 -20.94 -8.76 18.33
N THR A 863 -21.69 -7.73 17.96
CA THR A 863 -22.96 -7.85 17.25
C THR A 863 -22.83 -7.30 15.84
N GLU A 864 -23.60 -7.82 14.89
CA GLU A 864 -23.66 -7.21 13.57
C GLU A 864 -24.44 -5.90 13.61
N VAL A 865 -23.73 -4.79 13.37
CA VAL A 865 -24.36 -3.53 12.99
C VAL A 865 -24.41 -3.52 11.47
N ARG A 866 -25.60 -3.72 10.92
CA ARG A 866 -25.80 -3.59 9.48
C ARG A 866 -25.47 -2.16 9.08
N ASP A 867 -24.73 -1.98 7.99
CA ASP A 867 -24.63 -0.68 7.35
C ASP A 867 -26.06 -0.25 7.01
N PRO A 868 -26.54 0.91 7.49
CA PRO A 868 -27.91 1.36 7.24
C PRO A 868 -28.19 1.63 5.75
N ARG A 869 -27.16 1.63 4.88
CA ARG A 869 -27.27 1.86 3.45
C ARG A 869 -27.65 0.61 2.67
#